data_AF-A0AB37WGV6-F1
#
_entry.id   AF-A0AB37WGV6-F1
#
_cell.length_a   1.000
_cell.length_b   1.000
_cell.length_c   1.000
_cell.angle_alpha   90.00
_cell.angle_beta   90.00
_cell.angle_gamma   90.00
#
_symmetry.space_group_name_H-M   'P 1'
#
loop_
_entity.id
_entity.type
_entity.pdbx_description
1 polymer ?
#
loop_
_entity_poly.entity_id
_entity_poly.type
_entity_poly.pdbx_seq_one_letter_code
_entity_poly.pdbx_strand_id
1 'polypeptide(L)'
;MADPNDRPALTNADTFSEGSRDRASLPLHIKRHLLVFPTTLPPMLRRQLSPASLWHRTPVCLFCAARSQTRLPQRQSIRHKSERAVPIRKHAVKDKKKSGVKLGEEDEDESEGPRSIKRVMLGDKKKRDKGKNEEREAIAISTLYPSDLKFEAVEVDKPPVPMLSYGLDRVLFNPGVYRLQDPRTQVYNFDPYLEKIMPANEFDFDALSEYKTSSKDEDLLALTRRIGTKFTGSTSSMSSMLQHFHYILSNFRKLNHGMLSRQFPEPSSKFSRITLGPSAVFLRYKDGTYAIDADKSYDSPNIMSWLGHSLEKLLTTERSEFEKFRRSSPEKAPAEENASRCYHYSKQGNIMMRSQLDAVDPRLPGTGVFDLKTRAVVSIRMNHKHYEEGSGYQLRHSLGEWESFEREFYDMTRATMLKYSLQVRMGRMDGIFIAYHNIERIFGFQYLSLSDMDAVLHGQHDTILGDQEFKLSLNLVDELLVKATEQFPNTSIRLHFEAREGKTPFMYIFAEPVTEEQADEIQSAGEAAQKEFAQNVVGVGKGDAETQAAWQEAQDDVDEQVDAEKTSEEVEAQEDEHSTTVEDVEQDIVEETAEAAEEATEDSDDVAEDMLENPAAPQGPLMGWTLTARSLVNGGYVDRPEQITEFDDWKIEYHVKEIPEEKRWKLYKSLQARRHSLIGQDEEAVDRGLKHYRDLIQRYSNRGRAWREEQDRINATKGVQLFRPLGPGSDAVASQHDIVQGNEISDNPDVVDNQARE
;
A
#
# COMPACT_ATOMS: atom_id res chain seq x y z
N MET A 1 -33.89 -14.60 -58.90
CA MET A 1 -33.80 -13.45 -59.84
C MET A 1 -32.94 -12.41 -59.13
N ALA A 2 -31.62 -12.56 -59.23
CA ALA A 2 -30.73 -11.90 -60.20
C ALA A 2 -30.23 -10.54 -59.67
N ASP A 3 -29.00 -10.58 -59.12
CA ASP A 3 -27.98 -9.52 -58.99
C ASP A 3 -27.60 -8.97 -60.40
N PRO A 4 -26.76 -7.92 -60.65
CA PRO A 4 -25.72 -7.32 -59.79
C PRO A 4 -25.35 -5.81 -59.99
N ASN A 5 -24.36 -5.37 -59.19
CA ASN A 5 -23.30 -4.34 -59.38
C ASN A 5 -23.30 -3.43 -60.62
N ASP A 6 -22.94 -2.15 -60.43
CA ASP A 6 -21.83 -1.54 -61.19
C ASP A 6 -21.20 -0.28 -60.55
N ARG A 7 -19.86 -0.17 -60.69
CA ARG A 7 -19.04 1.04 -60.43
C ARG A 7 -19.04 1.94 -61.71
N PRO A 8 -18.41 3.14 -61.73
CA PRO A 8 -16.97 3.20 -62.01
C PRO A 8 -16.20 4.35 -61.30
N ALA A 9 -14.87 4.19 -61.27
CA ALA A 9 -13.87 5.24 -61.00
C ALA A 9 -13.39 5.86 -62.34
N LEU A 10 -12.78 7.07 -62.29
CA LEU A 10 -11.74 7.63 -63.20
C LEU A 10 -11.46 9.09 -62.72
N THR A 11 -10.35 9.35 -62.02
CA THR A 11 -9.09 9.96 -62.52
C THR A 11 -9.24 11.27 -63.29
N ASN A 12 -8.66 12.36 -62.77
CA ASN A 12 -7.77 13.23 -63.53
C ASN A 12 -6.80 13.95 -62.59
N ALA A 13 -5.52 13.75 -62.85
CA ALA A 13 -4.42 14.54 -62.36
C ALA A 13 -4.27 15.77 -63.26
N ASP A 14 -3.88 16.92 -62.69
CA ASP A 14 -2.95 17.82 -63.35
C ASP A 14 -2.16 18.61 -62.31
N THR A 15 -0.85 18.43 -62.41
CA THR A 15 0.27 19.06 -61.70
C THR A 15 0.78 20.30 -62.44
N PHE A 16 1.72 21.02 -61.81
CA PHE A 16 2.55 22.17 -62.26
C PHE A 16 2.04 23.55 -61.84
N SER A 17 2.85 24.48 -61.30
CA SER A 17 4.30 24.61 -61.09
C SER A 17 4.52 25.64 -59.97
N GLU A 18 5.29 25.36 -58.90
CA GLU A 18 6.73 25.64 -58.73
C GLU A 18 7.24 27.07 -58.94
N GLY A 19 7.95 27.57 -57.90
CA GLY A 19 9.08 28.51 -57.97
C GLY A 19 8.76 29.96 -57.57
N SER A 20 9.53 30.68 -56.76
CA SER A 20 10.79 30.43 -56.05
C SER A 20 11.12 31.63 -55.15
N ARG A 21 11.68 31.33 -53.96
CA ARG A 21 12.76 32.01 -53.19
C ARG A 21 13.12 33.49 -53.47
N ASP A 22 13.23 34.29 -52.39
CA ASP A 22 14.48 34.88 -51.84
C ASP A 22 14.15 35.81 -50.65
N ARG A 23 14.59 35.53 -49.41
CA ARG A 23 15.85 35.89 -48.71
C ARG A 23 16.06 37.38 -48.35
N ALA A 24 16.14 37.58 -47.01
CA ALA A 24 16.98 38.50 -46.23
C ALA A 24 16.63 40.00 -46.12
N SER A 25 16.39 40.48 -44.89
CA SER A 25 17.35 41.30 -44.09
C SER A 25 16.67 42.08 -42.94
N LEU A 26 17.33 42.07 -41.76
CA LEU A 26 17.13 42.99 -40.62
C LEU A 26 17.75 44.38 -40.92
N PRO A 27 17.35 45.46 -40.20
CA PRO A 27 18.22 45.93 -39.11
C PRO A 27 17.53 46.60 -37.89
N LEU A 28 18.33 46.75 -36.82
CA LEU A 28 18.10 47.42 -35.51
C LEU A 28 17.89 48.96 -35.58
N HIS A 29 17.14 49.53 -34.62
CA HIS A 29 17.54 50.58 -33.61
C HIS A 29 16.29 51.16 -32.90
N ILE A 30 16.09 50.99 -31.58
CA ILE A 30 16.53 51.81 -30.42
C ILE A 30 16.05 53.29 -30.41
N LYS A 31 15.22 53.64 -29.41
CA LYS A 31 15.20 54.87 -28.56
C LYS A 31 14.10 54.70 -27.50
N ARG A 32 14.38 54.33 -26.23
CA ARG A 32 14.79 55.14 -25.05
C ARG A 32 14.05 56.49 -24.91
N HIS A 33 13.19 56.57 -23.89
CA HIS A 33 12.98 57.80 -23.10
C HIS A 33 12.90 57.46 -21.60
N LEU A 34 13.86 58.02 -20.86
CA LEU A 34 13.91 58.18 -19.41
C LEU A 34 12.90 59.25 -18.96
N LEU A 35 12.47 59.21 -17.68
CA LEU A 35 12.72 60.23 -16.64
C LEU A 35 11.97 59.81 -15.35
N VAL A 36 12.68 59.38 -14.30
CA VAL A 36 13.14 60.14 -13.11
C VAL A 36 12.18 60.02 -11.91
N PHE A 37 12.67 59.32 -10.88
CA PHE A 37 12.16 59.33 -9.51
C PHE A 37 12.71 60.54 -8.73
N PRO A 38 11.93 61.14 -7.82
CA PRO A 38 12.48 61.89 -6.71
C PRO A 38 12.58 61.02 -5.44
N THR A 39 13.79 60.97 -4.92
CA THR A 39 14.20 60.59 -3.57
C THR A 39 13.58 61.50 -2.51
N THR A 40 13.06 60.94 -1.39
CA THR A 40 13.47 61.23 0.00
C THR A 40 12.50 60.59 1.00
N LEU A 41 12.98 59.63 1.80
CA LEU A 41 12.41 59.22 3.10
C LEU A 41 13.58 58.99 4.07
N PRO A 42 13.58 59.57 5.28
CA PRO A 42 14.44 59.15 6.37
C PRO A 42 13.74 58.14 7.32
N PRO A 43 14.51 57.46 8.20
CA PRO A 43 14.28 56.06 8.57
C PRO A 43 13.73 55.86 9.98
N MET A 44 13.26 54.64 10.31
CA MET A 44 13.70 53.88 11.51
C MET A 44 13.13 52.44 11.59
N LEU A 45 14.07 51.46 11.57
CA LEU A 45 14.18 50.21 12.34
C LEU A 45 12.99 49.22 12.38
N ARG A 46 13.05 48.13 11.61
CA ARG A 46 13.68 46.80 11.89
C ARG A 46 12.92 45.87 12.86
N ARG A 47 12.42 44.75 12.32
CA ARG A 47 12.78 43.34 12.64
C ARG A 47 12.00 42.42 11.68
N GLN A 48 12.66 41.93 10.63
CA GLN A 48 13.13 40.54 10.48
C GLN A 48 12.03 39.47 10.50
N LEU A 49 11.46 39.21 9.33
CA LEU A 49 11.00 37.88 8.90
C LEU A 49 11.80 37.56 7.63
N SER A 50 12.64 36.53 7.68
CA SER A 50 13.25 35.95 6.48
C SER A 50 12.61 34.59 6.21
N PRO A 51 12.11 34.34 4.99
CA PRO A 51 11.73 33.01 4.52
C PRO A 51 13.00 32.29 4.05
N ALA A 52 13.08 30.98 4.27
CA ALA A 52 14.19 30.18 3.75
C ALA A 52 13.66 28.90 3.10
N SER A 53 13.64 28.93 1.78
CA SER A 53 13.59 27.78 0.89
C SER A 53 15.00 27.48 0.36
N LEU A 54 15.35 26.19 0.36
CA LEU A 54 16.39 25.50 -0.43
C LEU A 54 17.87 25.84 -0.14
N TRP A 55 18.69 24.80 0.03
CA TRP A 55 19.73 24.37 -0.93
C TRP A 55 20.70 23.38 -0.25
N HIS A 56 20.84 22.21 -0.86
CA HIS A 56 22.02 21.34 -0.71
C HIS A 56 23.28 22.08 -1.17
N ARG A 57 24.38 21.90 -0.43
CA ARG A 57 25.70 21.43 -0.89
C ARG A 57 26.75 21.60 0.21
N THR A 58 27.43 20.51 0.51
CA THR A 58 28.71 20.47 1.24
C THR A 58 29.82 21.16 0.45
N PRO A 59 30.84 21.67 1.15
CA PRO A 59 32.20 21.46 0.67
C PRO A 59 33.14 20.96 1.77
N VAL A 60 34.03 20.06 1.34
CA VAL A 60 35.24 19.60 2.03
C VAL A 60 36.34 20.64 1.77
N CYS A 61 37.07 21.12 2.80
CA CYS A 61 38.54 21.12 2.82
C CYS A 61 39.18 21.60 4.14
N LEU A 62 40.29 20.92 4.46
CA LEU A 62 41.33 21.08 5.48
C LEU A 62 41.85 22.51 5.75
N PHE A 63 42.18 22.84 7.01
CA PHE A 63 43.58 22.95 7.53
C PHE A 63 43.65 23.30 9.03
N CYS A 64 44.83 23.07 9.60
CA CYS A 64 45.18 22.76 11.00
C CYS A 64 45.20 23.90 12.06
N ALA A 65 44.98 23.45 13.30
CA ALA A 65 45.73 23.71 14.56
C ALA A 65 45.91 25.14 15.14
N ALA A 66 45.45 25.31 16.39
CA ALA A 66 46.28 25.81 17.51
C ALA A 66 45.59 25.59 18.87
N ARG A 67 46.36 25.04 19.83
CA ARG A 67 46.01 24.83 21.25
C ARG A 67 45.94 26.15 22.01
N SER A 68 45.05 26.25 23.01
CA SER A 68 45.45 26.60 24.39
C SER A 68 44.33 26.33 25.40
N GLN A 69 44.77 25.87 26.56
CA GLN A 69 44.01 25.43 27.74
C GLN A 69 43.54 26.63 28.56
N THR A 70 42.42 26.51 29.30
CA THR A 70 42.39 26.70 30.78
C THR A 70 41.03 26.40 31.43
N ARG A 71 41.07 25.40 32.33
CA ARG A 71 40.50 25.29 33.69
C ARG A 71 39.00 25.51 34.00
N LEU A 72 38.42 24.42 34.51
CA LEU A 72 37.21 24.26 35.34
C LEU A 72 37.41 24.72 36.80
N PRO A 73 36.32 25.01 37.55
CA PRO A 73 36.28 24.88 39.00
C PRO A 73 35.35 23.75 39.50
N GLN A 74 35.77 23.13 40.61
CA GLN A 74 35.11 22.07 41.39
C GLN A 74 33.96 22.58 42.28
N ARG A 75 33.01 21.68 42.61
CA ARG A 75 32.59 21.27 43.99
C ARG A 75 31.38 20.32 43.89
N GLN A 76 31.49 19.06 44.30
CA GLN A 76 31.30 18.45 45.64
C GLN A 76 30.02 17.61 45.66
N SER A 77 30.20 16.28 45.69
CA SER A 77 29.16 15.28 45.92
C SER A 77 29.31 14.72 47.35
N ILE A 78 28.17 14.60 48.03
CA ILE A 78 28.02 14.06 49.39
C ILE A 78 27.76 12.55 49.30
N ARG A 79 28.51 11.78 50.09
CA ARG A 79 28.35 10.33 50.31
C ARG A 79 27.25 10.04 51.33
N HIS A 80 26.53 8.93 51.14
CA HIS A 80 26.19 8.01 52.24
C HIS A 80 26.32 6.55 51.79
N LYS A 81 26.92 5.75 52.68
CA LYS A 81 27.27 4.32 52.53
C LYS A 81 26.12 3.42 52.98
N SER A 82 26.03 2.21 52.41
CA SER A 82 25.74 0.98 53.17
C SER A 82 26.51 -0.20 52.56
N GLU A 83 27.27 -0.89 53.40
CA GLU A 83 28.11 -2.05 53.11
C GLU A 83 27.30 -3.35 53.19
N ARG A 84 27.60 -4.34 52.34
CA ARG A 84 27.64 -5.77 52.73
C ARG A 84 28.47 -6.59 51.74
N ALA A 85 29.21 -7.53 52.30
CA ALA A 85 30.38 -8.20 51.74
C ALA A 85 30.06 -9.53 51.05
N VAL A 86 30.93 -9.95 50.12
CA VAL A 86 31.02 -11.30 49.56
C VAL A 86 32.49 -11.77 49.66
N PRO A 87 32.77 -13.03 50.06
CA PRO A 87 34.13 -13.48 50.35
C PRO A 87 34.87 -14.02 49.12
N ILE A 88 36.19 -13.83 49.14
CA ILE A 88 37.18 -14.36 48.21
C ILE A 88 37.55 -15.80 48.60
N ARG A 89 37.67 -16.71 47.62
CA ARG A 89 38.57 -17.87 47.71
C ARG A 89 39.50 -17.95 46.49
N LYS A 90 40.73 -18.34 46.82
CA LYS A 90 41.99 -18.29 46.07
C LYS A 90 42.18 -19.53 45.20
N HIS A 91 43.11 -19.43 44.24
CA HIS A 91 44.15 -20.39 43.79
C HIS A 91 44.31 -20.26 42.27
N ALA A 92 45.48 -20.36 41.63
CA ALA A 92 46.88 -20.33 42.05
C ALA A 92 47.71 -20.04 40.77
N VAL A 93 48.87 -19.44 40.98
CA VAL A 93 49.85 -18.99 39.98
C VAL A 93 50.61 -20.17 39.34
N LYS A 94 50.91 -20.07 38.03
CA LYS A 94 52.20 -20.54 37.50
C LYS A 94 52.69 -19.66 36.34
N ASP A 95 53.65 -18.81 36.69
CA ASP A 95 54.51 -18.01 35.83
C ASP A 95 55.61 -18.84 35.12
N LYS A 96 56.14 -18.20 34.04
CA LYS A 96 57.51 -18.24 33.45
C LYS A 96 57.52 -18.75 32.00
N LYS A 97 58.17 -18.10 31.02
CA LYS A 97 59.16 -17.00 31.06
C LYS A 97 59.32 -16.35 29.67
N LYS A 98 59.62 -15.04 29.72
CA LYS A 98 59.98 -14.11 28.63
C LYS A 98 61.32 -14.42 27.93
N SER A 99 61.46 -13.88 26.72
CA SER A 99 62.53 -12.97 26.21
C SER A 99 62.97 -13.36 24.79
N GLY A 100 63.27 -12.45 23.85
CA GLY A 100 63.47 -11.01 23.96
C GLY A 100 63.48 -10.31 22.60
N VAL A 101 63.53 -8.99 22.68
CA VAL A 101 63.51 -7.99 21.59
C VAL A 101 64.91 -7.75 21.04
N LYS A 102 65.04 -7.48 19.73
CA LYS A 102 66.04 -6.55 19.18
C LYS A 102 65.55 -5.85 17.90
N LEU A 103 65.91 -4.58 17.83
CA LEU A 103 65.53 -3.48 16.90
C LEU A 103 66.20 -3.61 15.52
N GLY A 104 65.50 -3.27 14.43
CA GLY A 104 65.70 -2.06 13.58
C GLY A 104 66.19 -2.52 12.19
N GLU A 105 65.81 -2.02 11.01
CA GLU A 105 65.24 -0.77 10.50
C GLU A 105 64.49 -1.06 9.17
N GLU A 106 63.60 -0.13 8.80
CA GLU A 106 63.17 0.27 7.43
C GLU A 106 62.67 -0.80 6.43
N ASP A 107 61.37 -0.75 6.11
CA ASP A 107 60.86 -0.51 4.75
C ASP A 107 59.32 -0.36 4.77
N GLU A 108 58.82 0.52 3.89
CA GLU A 108 57.41 0.82 3.66
C GLU A 108 56.64 -0.43 3.18
N ASP A 109 55.49 -0.76 3.79
CA ASP A 109 54.48 -1.57 3.11
C ASP A 109 53.07 -1.51 3.74
N GLU A 110 52.11 -1.64 2.83
CA GLU A 110 50.65 -1.50 2.96
C GLU A 110 49.99 -2.51 3.92
N SER A 111 49.01 -2.07 4.72
CA SER A 111 48.18 -3.00 5.51
C SER A 111 47.02 -3.54 4.68
N GLU A 112 47.16 -4.79 4.23
CA GLU A 112 46.13 -5.60 3.58
C GLU A 112 44.86 -5.75 4.46
N GLY A 113 43.70 -5.48 3.86
CA GLY A 113 42.39 -5.83 4.39
C GLY A 113 42.07 -7.33 4.26
N PRO A 114 40.90 -7.77 4.78
CA PRO A 114 40.51 -9.18 4.79
C PRO A 114 40.37 -9.72 3.36
N ARG A 115 41.02 -10.85 3.12
CA ARG A 115 41.17 -11.48 1.79
C ARG A 115 39.82 -11.95 1.26
N SER A 116 39.33 -11.25 0.25
CA SER A 116 38.11 -11.58 -0.50
C SER A 116 38.24 -12.88 -1.29
N ILE A 117 37.14 -13.63 -1.32
CA ILE A 117 36.83 -14.82 -2.14
C ILE A 117 37.01 -14.58 -3.66
N LYS A 118 37.36 -13.35 -4.08
CA LYS A 118 37.78 -13.00 -5.45
C LYS A 118 38.98 -13.79 -5.98
N ARG A 119 39.86 -14.33 -5.11
CA ARG A 119 41.05 -15.09 -5.54
C ARG A 119 40.78 -16.57 -5.85
N VAL A 120 39.59 -17.08 -5.53
CA VAL A 120 39.22 -18.49 -5.76
C VAL A 120 38.65 -18.71 -7.17
N MET A 121 38.17 -17.65 -7.84
CA MET A 121 37.54 -17.77 -9.18
C MET A 121 38.44 -17.38 -10.37
N LEU A 122 39.67 -16.89 -10.15
CA LEU A 122 40.64 -16.64 -11.22
C LEU A 122 41.78 -17.65 -11.10
N GLY A 123 41.71 -18.71 -11.91
CA GLY A 123 42.55 -19.89 -11.82
C GLY A 123 44.05 -19.62 -12.05
N ASP A 124 44.85 -19.97 -11.05
CA ASP A 124 46.28 -20.22 -11.22
C ASP A 124 46.52 -21.70 -11.53
N LYS A 125 47.07 -21.95 -12.72
CA LYS A 125 47.40 -23.29 -13.21
C LYS A 125 48.52 -23.93 -12.38
N LYS A 126 48.20 -24.90 -11.51
CA LYS A 126 49.13 -26.00 -11.14
C LYS A 126 48.41 -27.34 -10.90
N LYS A 127 48.75 -28.28 -11.79
CA LYS A 127 48.53 -29.74 -11.88
C LYS A 127 47.84 -30.50 -10.72
N ARG A 128 46.73 -31.15 -11.11
CA ARG A 128 46.24 -32.52 -10.84
C ARG A 128 45.99 -32.93 -9.37
N ASP A 129 44.72 -33.22 -9.08
CA ASP A 129 44.34 -34.61 -8.78
C ASP A 129 43.00 -34.99 -9.44
N LYS A 130 42.88 -36.24 -9.91
CA LYS A 130 41.73 -36.77 -10.67
C LYS A 130 40.68 -37.31 -9.69
N GLY A 131 39.63 -36.53 -9.43
CA GLY A 131 38.39 -36.97 -8.78
C GLY A 131 37.19 -36.56 -9.64
N LYS A 132 36.21 -37.46 -9.75
CA LYS A 132 35.02 -37.45 -10.62
C LYS A 132 34.46 -36.05 -10.94
N ASN A 133 34.48 -35.71 -12.22
CA ASN A 133 33.80 -34.56 -12.79
C ASN A 133 32.33 -34.95 -13.02
N GLU A 134 31.50 -34.81 -11.99
CA GLU A 134 30.06 -34.64 -12.21
C GLU A 134 29.91 -33.30 -12.93
N GLU A 135 29.49 -33.34 -14.19
CA GLU A 135 29.14 -32.15 -14.96
C GLU A 135 28.08 -31.38 -14.15
N ARG A 136 28.46 -30.27 -13.52
CA ARG A 136 27.50 -29.31 -12.95
C ARG A 136 26.60 -28.89 -14.11
N GLU A 137 25.35 -29.37 -14.12
CA GLU A 137 24.34 -29.00 -15.10
C GLU A 137 24.32 -27.47 -15.22
N ALA A 138 24.41 -26.96 -16.45
CA ALA A 138 24.38 -25.53 -16.70
C ALA A 138 23.02 -24.97 -16.24
N ILE A 139 23.02 -24.23 -15.12
CA ILE A 139 21.81 -23.59 -14.57
C ILE A 139 21.25 -22.66 -15.65
N ALA A 140 20.01 -22.89 -16.07
CA ALA A 140 19.33 -22.09 -17.08
C ALA A 140 18.91 -20.73 -16.48
N ILE A 141 19.83 -19.76 -16.51
CA ILE A 141 19.57 -18.40 -16.01
C ILE A 141 18.94 -17.57 -17.12
N SER A 142 17.75 -17.04 -16.87
CA SER A 142 17.08 -16.07 -17.73
C SER A 142 17.44 -14.65 -17.32
N THR A 143 17.47 -13.73 -18.28
CA THR A 143 17.72 -12.30 -18.03
C THR A 143 16.52 -11.48 -18.48
N LEU A 144 16.12 -10.51 -17.67
CA LEU A 144 15.00 -9.62 -17.95
C LEU A 144 15.36 -8.17 -17.67
N TYR A 145 15.01 -7.29 -18.61
CA TYR A 145 15.23 -5.85 -18.51
C TYR A 145 13.89 -5.14 -18.32
N PRO A 146 13.72 -4.28 -17.30
CA PRO A 146 12.51 -3.48 -17.12
C PRO A 146 12.20 -2.57 -18.32
N SER A 147 13.24 -2.13 -19.03
CA SER A 147 13.13 -1.26 -20.22
C SER A 147 12.50 -1.97 -21.43
N ASP A 148 12.60 -3.31 -21.50
CA ASP A 148 11.98 -4.12 -22.56
C ASP A 148 10.48 -4.34 -22.31
N LEU A 149 10.01 -4.06 -21.09
CA LEU A 149 8.64 -4.29 -20.66
C LEU A 149 7.74 -3.08 -20.90
N LYS A 150 6.61 -3.34 -21.57
CA LYS A 150 5.62 -2.32 -21.92
C LYS A 150 4.32 -2.56 -21.16
N PHE A 151 4.05 -1.67 -20.24
CA PHE A 151 2.76 -1.55 -19.57
C PHE A 151 1.94 -0.47 -20.30
N GLU A 152 0.84 -0.87 -20.93
CA GLU A 152 0.08 -0.03 -21.86
C GLU A 152 -1.38 0.08 -21.46
N ALA A 153 -1.96 1.26 -21.71
CA ALA A 153 -3.39 1.49 -21.61
C ALA A 153 -4.15 0.71 -22.69
N VAL A 154 -5.32 0.19 -22.34
CA VAL A 154 -6.30 -0.31 -23.31
C VAL A 154 -7.46 0.67 -23.31
N GLU A 155 -7.54 1.47 -24.37
CA GLU A 155 -8.56 2.50 -24.50
C GLU A 155 -9.93 1.87 -24.76
N VAL A 156 -10.89 2.24 -23.92
CA VAL A 156 -12.31 1.88 -24.02
C VAL A 156 -13.15 3.09 -23.69
N ASP A 157 -14.34 3.19 -24.28
CA ASP A 157 -15.31 4.20 -23.90
C ASP A 157 -15.76 3.93 -22.46
N LYS A 158 -15.70 4.95 -21.62
CA LYS A 158 -16.00 4.85 -20.19
C LYS A 158 -16.91 5.99 -19.74
N PRO A 159 -17.81 5.75 -18.76
CA PRO A 159 -18.62 6.81 -18.15
C PRO A 159 -17.71 7.84 -17.43
N PRO A 160 -18.23 9.05 -17.13
CA PRO A 160 -17.47 10.02 -16.35
C PRO A 160 -17.13 9.47 -14.97
N VAL A 161 -15.86 9.60 -14.59
CA VAL A 161 -15.40 9.29 -13.22
C VAL A 161 -15.90 10.40 -12.29
N PRO A 162 -16.45 10.09 -11.11
CA PRO A 162 -16.93 11.12 -10.19
C PRO A 162 -15.78 11.93 -9.59
N MET A 163 -16.11 13.10 -9.04
CA MET A 163 -15.17 13.96 -8.31
C MET A 163 -15.52 13.96 -6.82
N LEU A 164 -14.58 14.39 -5.98
CA LEU A 164 -14.84 14.58 -4.56
C LEU A 164 -15.90 15.65 -4.31
N SER A 165 -16.77 15.41 -3.33
CA SER A 165 -17.80 16.32 -2.86
C SER A 165 -17.34 17.07 -1.59
N TYR A 166 -18.20 17.93 -1.03
CA TYR A 166 -18.00 18.64 0.26
C TYR A 166 -16.71 19.49 0.39
N GLY A 167 -16.10 19.87 -0.73
CA GLY A 167 -14.82 20.61 -0.74
C GLY A 167 -13.63 19.78 -0.25
N LEU A 168 -13.73 18.45 -0.32
CA LEU A 168 -12.66 17.52 0.05
C LEU A 168 -11.49 17.54 -0.94
N ASP A 169 -11.69 18.08 -2.15
CA ASP A 169 -10.66 18.28 -3.16
C ASP A 169 -9.43 19.04 -2.64
N ARG A 170 -9.60 19.90 -1.63
CA ARG A 170 -8.50 20.63 -0.97
C ARG A 170 -7.46 19.70 -0.31
N VAL A 171 -7.85 18.50 0.09
CA VAL A 171 -6.97 17.49 0.70
C VAL A 171 -5.92 17.00 -0.30
N LEU A 172 -6.26 16.99 -1.60
CA LEU A 172 -5.39 16.50 -2.68
C LEU A 172 -4.12 17.35 -2.86
N PHE A 173 -4.14 18.62 -2.47
CA PHE A 173 -3.11 19.60 -2.87
C PHE A 173 -2.18 20.08 -1.77
N ASN A 174 -2.43 19.77 -0.48
CA ASN A 174 -1.42 20.03 0.55
C ASN A 174 -1.13 18.79 1.37
N PRO A 175 0.14 18.54 1.69
CA PRO A 175 0.55 17.32 2.40
C PRO A 175 0.07 17.32 3.85
N GLY A 176 -0.10 16.10 4.37
CA GLY A 176 -0.47 15.87 5.76
C GLY A 176 -1.97 15.65 5.97
N VAL A 177 -2.34 15.58 7.25
CA VAL A 177 -3.70 15.22 7.67
C VAL A 177 -4.56 16.46 7.82
N TYR A 178 -5.74 16.44 7.22
CA TYR A 178 -6.79 17.42 7.42
C TYR A 178 -7.85 16.89 8.36
N ARG A 179 -7.88 17.45 9.57
CA ARG A 179 -8.94 17.10 10.52
C ARG A 179 -10.28 17.62 10.03
N LEU A 180 -11.33 16.85 10.26
CA LEU A 180 -12.70 17.28 9.98
C LEU A 180 -13.08 18.51 10.83
N GLN A 181 -12.72 18.47 12.12
CA GLN A 181 -12.93 19.56 13.07
C GLN A 181 -11.63 19.86 13.83
N ASP A 182 -11.29 21.15 14.00
CA ASP A 182 -10.19 21.54 14.89
C ASP A 182 -10.62 21.39 16.35
N PRO A 183 -9.99 20.50 17.15
CA PRO A 183 -10.40 20.27 18.54
C PRO A 183 -10.17 21.48 19.45
N ARG A 184 -9.30 22.43 19.07
CA ARG A 184 -9.04 23.61 19.90
C ARG A 184 -10.14 24.66 19.74
N THR A 185 -10.54 24.94 18.49
CA THR A 185 -11.51 26.00 18.19
C THR A 185 -12.95 25.48 18.09
N GLN A 186 -13.12 24.18 17.80
CA GLN A 186 -14.38 23.55 17.42
C GLN A 186 -14.92 24.01 16.05
N VAL A 187 -14.07 24.64 15.23
CA VAL A 187 -14.41 25.02 13.86
C VAL A 187 -14.17 23.82 12.94
N TYR A 188 -15.15 23.50 12.11
CA TYR A 188 -15.06 22.46 11.09
C TYR A 188 -14.29 22.96 9.87
N ASN A 189 -13.40 22.12 9.33
CA ASN A 189 -12.68 22.42 8.09
C ASN A 189 -13.47 22.01 6.83
N PHE A 190 -14.37 21.02 6.97
CA PHE A 190 -15.26 20.53 5.92
C PHE A 190 -16.70 20.47 6.43
N ASP A 191 -17.64 20.10 5.57
CA ASP A 191 -19.06 20.03 5.95
C ASP A 191 -19.26 19.15 7.22
N PRO A 192 -19.85 19.69 8.30
CA PRO A 192 -20.16 18.94 9.52
C PRO A 192 -21.02 17.69 9.29
N TYR A 193 -21.74 17.62 8.16
CA TYR A 193 -22.49 16.44 7.73
C TYR A 193 -21.63 15.17 7.66
N LEU A 194 -20.36 15.30 7.24
CA LEU A 194 -19.42 14.18 7.12
C LEU A 194 -19.05 13.55 8.47
N GLU A 195 -19.33 14.23 9.59
CA GLU A 195 -18.84 13.80 10.90
C GLU A 195 -19.50 12.51 11.37
N LYS A 196 -20.78 12.31 11.08
CA LYS A 196 -21.51 11.12 11.51
C LYS A 196 -21.73 10.19 10.32
N ILE A 197 -21.21 8.98 10.44
CA ILE A 197 -21.33 7.96 9.42
C ILE A 197 -22.75 7.38 9.49
N MET A 198 -23.38 7.18 8.33
CA MET A 198 -24.65 6.48 8.25
C MET A 198 -24.44 5.03 8.73
N PRO A 199 -25.20 4.55 9.73
CA PRO A 199 -25.09 3.17 10.16
C PRO A 199 -25.34 2.19 9.00
N ALA A 200 -24.61 1.08 8.96
CA ALA A 200 -24.76 0.09 7.90
C ALA A 200 -26.20 -0.44 7.77
N ASN A 201 -26.90 -0.61 8.90
CA ASN A 201 -28.31 -1.03 8.89
C ASN A 201 -29.31 0.03 8.37
N GLU A 202 -28.91 1.29 8.25
CA GLU A 202 -29.71 2.35 7.62
C GLU A 202 -29.36 2.55 6.16
N PHE A 203 -28.21 2.08 5.68
CA PHE A 203 -27.80 2.25 4.29
C PHE A 203 -28.46 1.18 3.40
N ASP A 204 -29.00 1.61 2.27
CA ASP A 204 -29.69 0.79 1.28
C ASP A 204 -28.67 0.22 0.28
N PHE A 205 -27.91 -0.77 0.73
CA PHE A 205 -26.90 -1.43 -0.09
C PHE A 205 -27.50 -2.03 -1.36
N ASP A 206 -28.76 -2.46 -1.31
CA ASP A 206 -29.48 -3.03 -2.45
C ASP A 206 -29.58 -2.08 -3.66
N ALA A 207 -29.34 -0.78 -3.47
CA ALA A 207 -29.32 0.22 -4.53
C ALA A 207 -27.95 0.40 -5.22
N LEU A 208 -26.87 -0.13 -4.65
CA LEU A 208 -25.54 -0.06 -5.24
C LEU A 208 -25.38 -1.13 -6.33
N SER A 209 -24.44 -0.91 -7.26
CA SER A 209 -24.15 -1.91 -8.32
C SER A 209 -23.39 -3.13 -7.79
N GLU A 210 -23.69 -4.32 -8.33
CA GLU A 210 -23.01 -5.57 -8.02
C GLU A 210 -21.54 -5.51 -8.47
N TYR A 211 -20.61 -5.91 -7.59
CA TYR A 211 -19.21 -6.07 -8.01
C TYR A 211 -19.00 -7.45 -8.62
N LYS A 212 -18.16 -7.49 -9.67
CA LYS A 212 -17.92 -8.68 -10.48
C LYS A 212 -16.47 -9.14 -10.35
N THR A 213 -16.27 -10.38 -9.93
CA THR A 213 -15.00 -11.09 -10.02
C THR A 213 -14.49 -11.15 -11.46
N SER A 214 -13.19 -11.34 -11.65
CA SER A 214 -12.58 -11.39 -13.00
C SER A 214 -13.19 -12.51 -13.85
N SER A 215 -13.55 -13.63 -13.23
CA SER A 215 -14.12 -14.79 -13.92
C SER A 215 -15.60 -14.65 -14.29
N LYS A 216 -16.32 -13.69 -13.69
CA LYS A 216 -17.73 -13.39 -13.99
C LYS A 216 -17.95 -12.08 -14.75
N ASP A 217 -16.89 -11.32 -14.98
CA ASP A 217 -16.93 -10.12 -15.82
C ASP A 217 -16.83 -10.48 -17.32
N GLU A 218 -17.99 -10.67 -17.94
CA GLU A 218 -18.10 -10.97 -19.38
C GLU A 218 -17.51 -9.87 -20.28
N ASP A 219 -17.57 -8.60 -19.88
CA ASP A 219 -17.02 -7.50 -20.66
C ASP A 219 -15.48 -7.55 -20.64
N LEU A 220 -14.89 -7.82 -19.48
CA LEU A 220 -13.45 -8.06 -19.33
C LEU A 220 -12.99 -9.31 -20.08
N LEU A 221 -13.73 -10.41 -20.02
CA LEU A 221 -13.43 -11.64 -20.75
C LEU A 221 -13.50 -11.40 -22.27
N ALA A 222 -14.55 -10.71 -22.75
CA ALA A 222 -14.70 -10.35 -24.15
C ALA A 222 -13.56 -9.43 -24.63
N LEU A 223 -13.18 -8.44 -23.81
CA LEU A 223 -12.05 -7.55 -24.08
C LEU A 223 -10.73 -8.32 -24.17
N THR A 224 -10.49 -9.24 -23.24
CA THR A 224 -9.30 -10.12 -23.19
C THR A 224 -9.19 -10.95 -24.47
N ARG A 225 -10.28 -11.60 -24.89
CA ARG A 225 -10.34 -12.37 -26.15
C ARG A 225 -10.11 -11.48 -27.37
N ARG A 226 -10.67 -10.27 -27.39
CA ARG A 226 -10.53 -9.30 -28.49
C ARG A 226 -9.08 -8.82 -28.65
N ILE A 227 -8.39 -8.55 -27.54
CA ILE A 227 -6.99 -8.10 -27.54
C ILE A 227 -6.02 -9.27 -27.77
N GLY A 228 -6.44 -10.50 -27.45
CA GLY A 228 -5.64 -11.71 -27.64
C GLY A 228 -4.69 -12.02 -26.48
N THR A 229 -5.00 -11.54 -25.28
CA THR A 229 -4.28 -11.90 -24.04
C THR A 229 -4.81 -13.22 -23.49
N LYS A 230 -3.97 -13.96 -22.75
CA LYS A 230 -4.33 -15.28 -22.20
C LYS A 230 -4.91 -15.18 -20.80
N PHE A 231 -4.44 -14.23 -20.01
CA PHE A 231 -4.79 -14.04 -18.61
C PHE A 231 -5.54 -12.72 -18.42
N THR A 232 -6.46 -12.71 -17.47
CA THR A 232 -7.15 -11.49 -17.04
C THR A 232 -7.31 -11.45 -15.54
N GLY A 233 -7.22 -10.27 -14.92
CA GLY A 233 -7.37 -10.11 -13.48
C GLY A 233 -7.82 -8.70 -13.08
N SER A 234 -8.30 -8.57 -11.85
CA SER A 234 -8.60 -7.29 -11.20
C SER A 234 -7.42 -6.82 -10.34
N THR A 235 -7.46 -5.54 -9.96
CA THR A 235 -6.50 -4.96 -9.02
C THR A 235 -6.42 -5.69 -7.69
N SER A 236 -7.54 -6.07 -7.10
CA SER A 236 -7.59 -6.85 -5.86
C SER A 236 -6.99 -8.25 -6.02
N SER A 237 -7.55 -9.04 -6.93
CA SER A 237 -7.17 -10.45 -7.15
C SER A 237 -5.68 -10.66 -7.46
N MET A 238 -5.02 -9.67 -8.07
CA MET A 238 -3.60 -9.75 -8.42
C MET A 238 -2.65 -9.21 -7.34
N SER A 239 -3.11 -8.31 -6.46
CA SER A 239 -2.23 -7.58 -5.55
C SER A 239 -1.47 -8.50 -4.60
N SER A 240 -2.15 -9.47 -3.97
CA SER A 240 -1.54 -10.39 -2.99
C SER A 240 -0.43 -11.25 -3.61
N MET A 241 -0.66 -11.78 -4.82
CA MET A 241 0.36 -12.51 -5.57
C MET A 241 1.54 -11.60 -5.92
N LEU A 242 1.28 -10.39 -6.45
CA LEU A 242 2.32 -9.43 -6.87
C LEU A 242 3.23 -8.99 -5.72
N GLN A 243 2.73 -8.94 -4.48
CA GLN A 243 3.56 -8.65 -3.30
C GLN A 243 4.74 -9.62 -3.17
N HIS A 244 4.55 -10.91 -3.41
CA HIS A 244 5.64 -11.88 -3.30
C HIS A 244 6.72 -11.68 -4.35
N PHE A 245 6.33 -11.33 -5.58
CA PHE A 245 7.30 -10.98 -6.60
C PHE A 245 8.08 -9.71 -6.23
N HIS A 246 7.39 -8.70 -5.69
CA HIS A 246 8.04 -7.52 -5.15
C HIS A 246 9.02 -7.86 -4.01
N TYR A 247 8.68 -8.76 -3.07
CA TYR A 247 9.59 -9.18 -2.01
C TYR A 247 10.86 -9.84 -2.54
N ILE A 248 10.76 -10.66 -3.58
CA ILE A 248 11.94 -11.28 -4.22
C ILE A 248 12.79 -10.24 -4.93
N LEU A 249 12.19 -9.35 -5.73
CA LEU A 249 12.92 -8.35 -6.51
C LEU A 249 13.58 -7.28 -5.65
N SER A 250 12.90 -6.87 -4.59
CA SER A 250 13.40 -5.89 -3.62
C SER A 250 14.32 -6.51 -2.56
N ASN A 251 14.44 -7.85 -2.56
CA ASN A 251 15.12 -8.63 -1.53
C ASN A 251 14.61 -8.26 -0.12
N PHE A 252 13.29 -8.30 0.09
CA PHE A 252 12.62 -7.90 1.34
C PHE A 252 13.09 -6.53 1.82
N ARG A 253 12.93 -5.51 0.96
CA ARG A 253 13.33 -4.14 1.29
C ARG A 253 12.66 -3.68 2.58
N LYS A 254 13.45 -3.05 3.45
CA LYS A 254 12.97 -2.47 4.71
C LYS A 254 12.16 -1.21 4.43
N LEU A 255 11.08 -1.04 5.17
CA LEU A 255 10.24 0.15 5.13
C LEU A 255 11.00 1.36 5.66
N ASN A 256 10.87 2.49 4.96
CA ASN A 256 11.40 3.77 5.38
C ASN A 256 10.36 4.49 6.26
N HIS A 257 10.66 4.63 7.54
CA HIS A 257 9.84 5.34 8.52
C HIS A 257 10.45 6.68 8.96
N GLY A 258 11.37 7.25 8.16
CA GLY A 258 12.04 8.51 8.48
C GLY A 258 11.09 9.72 8.57
N MET A 259 9.86 9.61 8.07
CA MET A 259 8.81 10.62 8.20
C MET A 259 8.06 10.59 9.54
N LEU A 260 8.19 9.53 10.33
CA LEU A 260 7.57 9.46 11.66
C LEU A 260 8.26 10.42 12.64
N SER A 261 7.49 10.91 13.60
CA SER A 261 7.95 11.78 14.65
C SER A 261 8.89 11.05 15.60
N ARG A 262 9.82 11.80 16.19
CA ARG A 262 10.75 11.27 17.21
C ARG A 262 10.06 10.77 18.48
N GLN A 263 8.77 11.10 18.66
CA GLN A 263 7.98 10.66 19.81
C GLN A 263 7.30 9.31 19.54
N PHE A 264 7.28 8.85 18.29
CA PHE A 264 6.79 7.53 17.95
C PHE A 264 7.78 6.47 18.47
N PRO A 265 7.31 5.46 19.22
CA PRO A 265 8.20 4.44 19.79
C PRO A 265 8.83 3.62 18.68
N GLU A 266 10.10 3.23 18.89
CA GLU A 266 10.99 2.54 17.95
C GLU A 266 10.28 1.77 16.82
N PRO A 267 10.02 2.41 15.66
CA PRO A 267 9.19 1.81 14.63
C PRO A 267 9.93 0.64 13.97
N SER A 268 9.27 -0.51 13.86
CA SER A 268 9.77 -1.62 13.07
C SER A 268 9.85 -1.20 11.60
N SER A 269 10.94 -1.61 10.95
CA SER A 269 11.14 -1.38 9.50
C SER A 269 10.73 -2.58 8.65
N LYS A 270 10.05 -3.57 9.26
CA LYS A 270 9.58 -4.78 8.58
C LYS A 270 8.10 -4.64 8.24
N PHE A 271 7.72 -5.23 7.11
CA PHE A 271 6.32 -5.55 6.84
C PHE A 271 5.75 -6.43 7.96
N SER A 272 4.44 -6.40 8.12
CA SER A 272 3.78 -7.27 9.07
C SER A 272 3.86 -8.73 8.65
N ARG A 273 3.93 -9.64 9.63
CA ARG A 273 4.14 -11.07 9.36
C ARG A 273 3.09 -11.69 8.46
N ILE A 274 1.85 -11.22 8.55
CA ILE A 274 0.76 -11.75 7.73
C ILE A 274 0.96 -11.48 6.24
N THR A 275 1.47 -10.29 5.91
CA THR A 275 1.70 -9.88 4.51
C THR A 275 2.86 -10.66 3.89
N LEU A 276 3.76 -11.18 4.73
CA LEU A 276 4.83 -12.09 4.33
C LEU A 276 4.38 -13.57 4.31
N GLY A 277 3.14 -13.87 4.71
CA GLY A 277 2.55 -15.20 4.70
C GLY A 277 2.13 -15.66 3.30
N PRO A 278 1.86 -16.96 3.09
CA PRO A 278 1.50 -17.46 1.75
C PRO A 278 0.21 -16.85 1.19
N SER A 279 0.26 -16.38 -0.06
CA SER A 279 -0.93 -15.98 -0.84
C SER A 279 -1.39 -17.11 -1.76
N ALA A 280 -2.65 -17.03 -2.20
CA ALA A 280 -3.23 -18.00 -3.12
C ALA A 280 -4.25 -17.32 -4.02
N VAL A 281 -4.39 -17.84 -5.23
CA VAL A 281 -5.33 -17.35 -6.25
C VAL A 281 -5.88 -18.54 -7.02
N PHE A 282 -7.07 -18.37 -7.59
CA PHE A 282 -7.62 -19.27 -8.59
C PHE A 282 -7.38 -18.71 -9.98
N LEU A 283 -6.87 -19.57 -10.86
CA LEU A 283 -6.79 -19.32 -12.28
C LEU A 283 -7.94 -20.09 -12.95
N ARG A 284 -9.10 -19.45 -13.10
CA ARG A 284 -10.33 -20.03 -13.64
C ARG A 284 -10.28 -20.09 -15.16
N TYR A 285 -10.43 -21.28 -15.74
CA TYR A 285 -10.46 -21.44 -17.19
C TYR A 285 -11.81 -21.03 -17.78
N LYS A 286 -11.81 -20.08 -18.73
CA LYS A 286 -12.99 -19.54 -19.41
C LYS A 286 -12.74 -19.48 -20.93
N ASP A 287 -13.14 -20.53 -21.64
CA ASP A 287 -13.13 -20.61 -23.11
C ASP A 287 -11.84 -20.10 -23.78
N GLY A 288 -10.70 -20.70 -23.42
CA GLY A 288 -9.39 -20.36 -23.98
C GLY A 288 -8.67 -19.19 -23.29
N THR A 289 -9.34 -18.49 -22.38
CA THR A 289 -8.74 -17.50 -21.48
C THR A 289 -8.77 -17.98 -20.03
N TYR A 290 -7.98 -17.33 -19.18
CA TYR A 290 -7.88 -17.68 -17.77
C TYR A 290 -8.07 -16.43 -16.92
N ALA A 291 -9.08 -16.45 -16.03
CA ALA A 291 -9.35 -15.36 -15.10
C ALA A 291 -8.68 -15.61 -13.75
N ILE A 292 -8.03 -14.59 -13.22
CA ILE A 292 -7.39 -14.59 -11.90
C ILE A 292 -8.42 -14.08 -10.91
N ASP A 293 -8.81 -14.96 -10.00
CA ASP A 293 -9.69 -14.67 -8.87
C ASP A 293 -8.94 -14.90 -7.56
N ALA A 294 -9.30 -14.14 -6.54
CA ALA A 294 -8.74 -14.30 -5.20
C ALA A 294 -9.14 -15.64 -4.56
N ASP A 295 -8.27 -16.17 -3.70
CA ASP A 295 -8.58 -17.31 -2.85
C ASP A 295 -9.10 -16.84 -1.48
N LYS A 296 -10.41 -16.97 -1.29
CA LYS A 296 -11.17 -16.51 -0.13
C LYS A 296 -11.35 -17.56 0.98
N SER A 297 -10.54 -18.63 0.99
CA SER A 297 -10.74 -19.78 1.90
C SER A 297 -10.78 -19.43 3.39
N TYR A 298 -10.22 -18.28 3.79
CA TYR A 298 -10.12 -17.84 5.17
C TYR A 298 -10.75 -16.46 5.40
N ASP A 299 -11.49 -15.94 4.41
CA ASP A 299 -12.10 -14.62 4.52
C ASP A 299 -13.21 -14.66 5.56
N SER A 300 -13.27 -13.61 6.39
CA SER A 300 -14.21 -13.53 7.50
C SER A 300 -15.12 -12.32 7.35
N PRO A 301 -16.42 -12.44 7.67
CA PRO A 301 -17.33 -11.31 7.55
C PRO A 301 -16.89 -10.14 8.44
N ASN A 302 -16.80 -8.94 7.87
CA ASN A 302 -16.43 -7.75 8.62
C ASN A 302 -17.32 -6.55 8.24
N ILE A 303 -17.57 -5.65 9.20
CA ILE A 303 -18.41 -4.45 8.98
C ILE A 303 -17.74 -3.42 8.08
N MET A 304 -16.41 -3.43 8.02
CA MET A 304 -15.63 -2.42 7.31
C MET A 304 -15.83 -2.51 5.80
N SER A 305 -16.03 -3.71 5.25
CA SER A 305 -16.29 -3.92 3.83
C SER A 305 -17.59 -3.31 3.33
N TRP A 306 -18.62 -3.31 4.19
CA TRP A 306 -19.87 -2.62 3.93
C TRP A 306 -19.70 -1.10 4.02
N LEU A 307 -19.00 -0.63 5.06
CA LEU A 307 -18.80 0.80 5.26
C LEU A 307 -17.90 1.44 4.20
N GLY A 308 -16.94 0.71 3.62
CA GLY A 308 -16.08 1.20 2.54
C GLY A 308 -16.89 1.74 1.37
N HIS A 309 -17.80 0.92 0.81
CA HIS A 309 -18.68 1.30 -0.30
C HIS A 309 -19.61 2.46 0.06
N SER A 310 -20.19 2.45 1.26
CA SER A 310 -21.04 3.54 1.73
C SER A 310 -20.26 4.86 1.84
N LEU A 311 -19.02 4.80 2.32
CA LEU A 311 -18.15 5.96 2.45
C LEU A 311 -17.62 6.44 1.10
N GLU A 312 -17.26 5.57 0.17
CA GLU A 312 -16.94 5.94 -1.22
C GLU A 312 -18.08 6.75 -1.83
N LYS A 313 -19.32 6.26 -1.69
CA LYS A 313 -20.50 6.95 -2.16
C LYS A 313 -20.71 8.29 -1.44
N LEU A 314 -20.52 8.32 -0.12
CA LEU A 314 -20.59 9.55 0.68
C LEU A 314 -19.60 10.59 0.15
N LEU A 315 -18.35 10.23 -0.11
CA LEU A 315 -17.29 11.18 -0.46
C LEU A 315 -17.42 11.73 -1.89
N THR A 316 -18.18 11.07 -2.76
CA THR A 316 -18.31 11.38 -4.20
C THR A 316 -19.68 11.92 -4.62
N THR A 317 -20.66 11.98 -3.70
CA THR A 317 -22.01 12.47 -4.01
C THR A 317 -22.42 13.65 -3.14
N GLU A 318 -23.36 14.45 -3.65
CA GLU A 318 -23.95 15.53 -2.86
C GLU A 318 -24.86 14.97 -1.76
N ARG A 319 -25.01 15.73 -0.67
CA ARG A 319 -25.80 15.32 0.50
C ARG A 319 -27.22 14.89 0.15
N SER A 320 -27.91 15.64 -0.70
CA SER A 320 -29.29 15.33 -1.09
C SER A 320 -29.40 14.02 -1.88
N GLU A 321 -28.37 13.66 -2.64
CA GLU A 321 -28.33 12.40 -3.39
C GLU A 321 -27.93 11.24 -2.47
N PHE A 322 -26.95 11.43 -1.60
CA PHE A 322 -26.52 10.41 -0.65
C PHE A 322 -27.64 9.99 0.32
N GLU A 323 -28.44 10.95 0.81
CA GLU A 323 -29.57 10.65 1.71
C GLU A 323 -30.66 9.79 1.06
N LYS A 324 -30.74 9.71 -0.28
CA LYS A 324 -31.66 8.80 -0.97
C LYS A 324 -31.32 7.32 -0.75
N PHE A 325 -30.05 7.03 -0.43
CA PHE A 325 -29.60 5.69 -0.04
C PHE A 325 -29.97 5.34 1.40
N ARG A 326 -30.60 6.23 2.16
CA ARG A 326 -31.12 5.86 3.48
C ARG A 326 -32.36 4.99 3.34
N ARG A 327 -32.41 3.85 4.04
CA ARG A 327 -33.56 2.93 4.04
C ARG A 327 -34.86 3.62 4.45
N SER A 328 -34.79 4.60 5.36
CA SER A 328 -35.92 5.41 5.82
C SER A 328 -36.23 6.62 4.94
N SER A 329 -35.48 6.85 3.85
CA SER A 329 -35.75 7.94 2.92
C SER A 329 -37.10 7.75 2.21
N PRO A 330 -37.92 8.81 2.09
CA PRO A 330 -39.16 8.78 1.29
C PRO A 330 -38.86 8.69 -0.22
N GLU A 331 -37.72 9.21 -0.65
CA GLU A 331 -37.23 9.13 -2.03
C GLU A 331 -36.08 8.14 -2.08
N LYS A 332 -36.31 7.00 -2.73
CA LYS A 332 -35.31 5.94 -2.86
C LYS A 332 -34.28 6.30 -3.94
N ALA A 333 -33.02 5.95 -3.68
CA ALA A 333 -31.99 6.01 -4.70
C ALA A 333 -32.39 5.11 -5.88
N PRO A 334 -32.17 5.56 -7.13
CA PRO A 334 -32.29 4.67 -8.26
C PRO A 334 -31.27 3.54 -8.10
N ALA A 335 -31.66 2.31 -8.46
CA ALA A 335 -30.70 1.22 -8.53
C ALA A 335 -29.61 1.57 -9.53
N GLU A 336 -28.35 1.49 -9.12
CA GLU A 336 -27.22 1.77 -9.99
C GLU A 336 -27.10 0.67 -11.05
N GLU A 337 -27.12 1.05 -12.32
CA GLU A 337 -26.80 0.12 -13.39
C GLU A 337 -25.30 -0.20 -13.34
N ASN A 338 -24.93 -1.47 -13.57
CA ASN A 338 -23.53 -1.89 -13.64
C ASN A 338 -22.70 -1.07 -14.66
N ALA A 339 -23.35 -0.50 -15.69
CA ALA A 339 -22.74 0.40 -16.68
C ALA A 339 -22.28 1.76 -16.10
N SER A 340 -22.64 2.08 -14.85
CA SER A 340 -22.23 3.30 -14.16
C SER A 340 -20.82 3.23 -13.59
N ARG A 341 -20.27 2.01 -13.37
CA ARG A 341 -18.90 1.85 -12.89
C ARG A 341 -17.89 2.16 -13.99
N CYS A 342 -16.87 2.94 -13.61
CA CYS A 342 -15.82 3.34 -14.51
C CYS A 342 -14.57 2.48 -14.27
N TYR A 343 -14.02 1.91 -15.34
CA TYR A 343 -12.83 1.07 -15.27
C TYR A 343 -11.70 1.63 -16.15
N HIS A 344 -10.47 1.50 -15.68
CA HIS A 344 -9.30 1.46 -16.54
C HIS A 344 -8.94 0.03 -16.87
N TYR A 345 -8.57 -0.18 -18.13
CA TYR A 345 -7.95 -1.42 -18.58
C TYR A 345 -6.49 -1.14 -18.94
N SER A 346 -5.62 -2.04 -18.53
CA SER A 346 -4.18 -1.98 -18.76
C SER A 346 -3.69 -3.37 -19.17
N LYS A 347 -2.63 -3.44 -19.97
CA LYS A 347 -2.03 -4.73 -20.37
C LYS A 347 -0.51 -4.70 -20.25
N GLN A 348 0.07 -5.86 -19.97
CA GLN A 348 1.48 -6.15 -20.19
C GLN A 348 1.64 -7.64 -20.51
N GLY A 349 2.40 -7.97 -21.56
CA GLY A 349 2.57 -9.36 -21.98
C GLY A 349 1.21 -10.01 -22.29
N ASN A 350 0.96 -11.19 -21.75
CA ASN A 350 -0.31 -11.91 -21.92
C ASN A 350 -1.36 -11.59 -20.85
N ILE A 351 -1.15 -10.56 -20.02
CA ILE A 351 -2.04 -10.21 -18.91
C ILE A 351 -2.84 -8.95 -19.24
N MET A 352 -4.16 -9.07 -19.17
CA MET A 352 -5.11 -7.96 -19.09
C MET A 352 -5.45 -7.66 -17.63
N MET A 353 -5.51 -6.39 -17.26
CA MET A 353 -5.85 -5.94 -15.92
C MET A 353 -7.02 -4.95 -15.97
N ARG A 354 -7.99 -5.11 -15.06
CA ARG A 354 -9.08 -4.16 -14.81
C ARG A 354 -8.85 -3.46 -13.47
N SER A 355 -9.02 -2.15 -13.45
CA SER A 355 -8.97 -1.32 -12.24
C SER A 355 -10.22 -0.46 -12.17
N GLN A 356 -10.98 -0.55 -11.08
CA GLN A 356 -12.09 0.37 -10.81
C GLN A 356 -11.54 1.78 -10.53
N LEU A 357 -12.28 2.81 -10.92
CA LEU A 357 -11.90 4.21 -10.71
C LEU A 357 -12.89 4.88 -9.77
N ASP A 358 -12.40 5.29 -8.61
CA ASP A 358 -13.26 5.85 -7.56
C ASP A 358 -13.44 7.36 -7.71
N ALA A 359 -12.38 8.11 -8.06
CA ALA A 359 -12.46 9.56 -8.21
C ALA A 359 -11.43 10.12 -9.19
N VAL A 360 -11.72 11.32 -9.73
CA VAL A 360 -10.80 12.07 -10.60
C VAL A 360 -10.72 13.53 -10.19
N ASP A 361 -9.52 14.11 -10.31
CA ASP A 361 -9.31 15.56 -10.30
C ASP A 361 -8.33 15.96 -11.42
N PRO A 362 -8.76 16.71 -12.44
CA PRO A 362 -7.92 17.08 -13.58
C PRO A 362 -6.69 17.93 -13.23
N ARG A 363 -6.59 18.46 -12.00
CA ARG A 363 -5.43 19.24 -11.54
C ARG A 363 -4.31 18.35 -11.02
N LEU A 364 -4.58 17.07 -10.74
CA LEU A 364 -3.56 16.09 -10.37
C LEU A 364 -2.76 15.62 -11.60
N PRO A 365 -1.50 15.18 -11.41
CA PRO A 365 -0.68 14.62 -12.48
C PRO A 365 -1.31 13.42 -13.20
N GLY A 366 -0.77 13.09 -14.38
CA GLY A 366 -1.12 11.88 -15.13
C GLY A 366 -2.58 11.90 -15.61
N THR A 367 -3.33 10.85 -15.24
CA THR A 367 -4.75 10.72 -15.59
C THR A 367 -5.66 11.57 -14.68
N GLY A 368 -5.11 12.10 -13.59
CA GLY A 368 -5.86 12.76 -12.51
C GLY A 368 -6.72 11.82 -11.67
N VAL A 369 -6.73 10.51 -11.98
CA VAL A 369 -7.53 9.51 -11.25
C VAL A 369 -6.80 9.12 -9.97
N PHE A 370 -7.54 8.93 -8.89
CA PHE A 370 -7.04 8.42 -7.62
C PHE A 370 -8.07 7.51 -6.96
N ASP A 371 -7.57 6.66 -6.07
CA ASP A 371 -8.38 5.68 -5.36
C ASP A 371 -8.94 6.27 -4.07
N LEU A 372 -10.13 5.83 -3.66
CA LEU A 372 -10.69 6.17 -2.36
C LEU A 372 -10.46 5.01 -1.40
N LYS A 373 -10.01 5.34 -0.19
CA LYS A 373 -9.74 4.37 0.87
C LYS A 373 -10.27 4.88 2.19
N THR A 374 -10.72 3.95 3.01
CA THR A 374 -11.19 4.23 4.36
C THR A 374 -10.31 3.48 5.34
N ARG A 375 -9.90 4.16 6.42
CA ARG A 375 -9.08 3.58 7.46
C ARG A 375 -9.83 3.63 8.79
N ALA A 376 -10.39 2.50 9.18
CA ALA A 376 -10.97 2.31 10.51
C ALA A 376 -9.86 2.29 11.55
N VAL A 377 -9.99 2.98 12.68
CA VAL A 377 -8.95 3.02 13.73
C VAL A 377 -8.60 1.64 14.29
N VAL A 378 -7.41 1.52 14.86
CA VAL A 378 -6.86 0.27 15.44
C VAL A 378 -7.84 -0.47 16.36
N SER A 379 -8.68 0.25 17.11
CA SER A 379 -9.66 -0.38 18.01
C SER A 379 -10.74 -1.18 17.30
N ILE A 380 -11.11 -0.77 16.08
CA ILE A 380 -12.07 -1.48 15.24
C ILE A 380 -11.40 -2.67 14.57
N ARG A 381 -10.19 -2.48 14.04
CA ARG A 381 -9.44 -3.56 13.37
C ARG A 381 -9.15 -4.72 14.32
N MET A 382 -8.75 -4.42 15.55
CA MET A 382 -8.39 -5.42 16.57
C MET A 382 -9.57 -6.13 17.23
N ASN A 383 -10.78 -5.61 17.07
CA ASN A 383 -12.01 -6.19 17.62
C ASN A 383 -13.21 -5.99 16.68
N HIS A 384 -13.04 -6.38 15.42
CA HIS A 384 -14.04 -6.18 14.37
C HIS A 384 -15.38 -6.92 14.60
N LYS A 385 -15.41 -7.98 15.43
CA LYS A 385 -16.66 -8.71 15.77
C LYS A 385 -17.49 -8.01 16.83
N HIS A 386 -16.82 -7.32 17.76
CA HIS A 386 -17.46 -6.52 18.80
C HIS A 386 -17.05 -5.07 18.59
N TYR A 387 -17.21 -4.61 17.36
CA TYR A 387 -16.75 -3.30 16.90
C TYR A 387 -17.38 -2.16 17.72
N GLU A 388 -18.56 -2.39 18.32
CA GLU A 388 -19.26 -1.43 19.19
C GLU A 388 -18.45 -1.11 20.45
N GLU A 389 -17.65 -2.06 20.95
CA GLU A 389 -16.79 -1.86 22.11
C GLU A 389 -15.64 -0.90 21.75
N GLY A 390 -15.11 -1.05 20.53
CA GLY A 390 -14.02 -0.28 19.95
C GLY A 390 -14.40 1.09 19.40
N SER A 391 -15.69 1.34 19.10
CA SER A 391 -16.17 2.58 18.47
C SER A 391 -15.90 3.84 19.31
N GLY A 392 -15.70 3.71 20.62
CA GLY A 392 -15.36 4.83 21.48
C GLY A 392 -13.98 5.45 21.24
N TYR A 393 -13.07 4.77 20.53
CA TYR A 393 -11.71 5.27 20.28
C TYR A 393 -11.72 6.53 19.40
N GLN A 394 -10.82 7.48 19.67
CA GLN A 394 -10.81 8.80 19.01
C GLN A 394 -9.40 9.14 18.50
N LEU A 395 -9.29 9.75 17.32
CA LEU A 395 -8.03 10.34 16.83
C LEU A 395 -7.88 11.79 17.32
N ARG A 396 -7.39 11.93 18.54
CA ARG A 396 -7.25 13.23 19.23
C ARG A 396 -5.95 13.94 18.84
N HIS A 397 -4.91 13.20 18.51
CA HIS A 397 -3.56 13.71 18.28
C HIS A 397 -3.13 13.54 16.82
N SER A 398 -2.26 14.42 16.33
CA SER A 398 -1.69 14.25 14.99
C SER A 398 -0.50 13.31 15.00
N LEU A 399 0.26 13.33 16.10
CA LEU A 399 1.48 12.56 16.33
C LEU A 399 1.33 11.76 17.62
N GLY A 400 2.09 10.66 17.76
CA GLY A 400 2.13 9.78 18.93
C GLY A 400 1.72 8.35 18.62
N GLU A 401 1.85 7.47 19.61
CA GLU A 401 1.61 6.02 19.47
C GLU A 401 0.12 5.62 19.52
N TRP A 402 -0.70 6.40 20.24
CA TRP A 402 -2.11 6.10 20.50
C TRP A 402 -2.98 7.33 20.28
N GLU A 403 -4.25 7.10 19.96
CA GLU A 403 -5.24 8.14 19.65
C GLU A 403 -4.72 9.15 18.61
N SER A 404 -3.89 8.69 17.65
CA SER A 404 -3.16 9.56 16.71
C SER A 404 -3.27 9.11 15.25
N PHE A 405 -3.24 10.06 14.32
CA PHE A 405 -3.14 9.75 12.89
C PHE A 405 -1.79 9.12 12.50
N GLU A 406 -0.71 9.48 13.21
CA GLU A 406 0.61 8.91 12.99
C GLU A 406 0.67 7.41 13.25
N ARG A 407 -0.04 6.93 14.28
CA ARG A 407 -0.22 5.49 14.53
C ARG A 407 -0.92 4.81 13.37
N GLU A 408 -2.04 5.38 12.93
CA GLU A 408 -2.80 4.81 11.83
C GLU A 408 -1.96 4.78 10.54
N PHE A 409 -1.18 5.82 10.26
CA PHE A 409 -0.26 5.84 9.13
C PHE A 409 0.83 4.76 9.24
N TYR A 410 1.46 4.60 10.41
CA TYR A 410 2.48 3.57 10.63
C TYR A 410 1.94 2.15 10.47
N ASP A 411 0.77 1.86 11.02
CA ASP A 411 0.17 0.53 10.88
C ASP A 411 -0.15 0.24 9.39
N MET A 412 -0.60 1.27 8.65
CA MET A 412 -0.88 1.17 7.21
C MET A 412 0.39 0.90 6.40
N THR A 413 1.51 1.54 6.73
CA THR A 413 2.78 1.36 6.00
C THR A 413 3.29 -0.07 6.07
N ARG A 414 3.05 -0.75 7.20
CA ARG A 414 3.48 -2.13 7.43
C ARG A 414 2.57 -3.18 6.84
N ALA A 415 1.28 -2.90 6.71
CA ALA A 415 0.28 -3.86 6.26
C ALA A 415 -0.15 -3.67 4.79
N THR A 416 -0.76 -2.53 4.45
CA THR A 416 -1.50 -2.37 3.17
C THR A 416 -0.88 -1.44 2.16
N MET A 417 0.07 -0.60 2.57
CA MET A 417 0.67 0.40 1.66
C MET A 417 1.22 -0.22 0.37
N LEU A 418 1.82 -1.41 0.44
CA LEU A 418 2.30 -2.11 -0.75
C LEU A 418 1.14 -2.56 -1.67
N LYS A 419 0.00 -2.99 -1.10
CA LYS A 419 -1.20 -3.29 -1.92
C LYS A 419 -1.67 -2.02 -2.62
N TYR A 420 -1.80 -0.91 -1.90
CA TYR A 420 -2.23 0.36 -2.47
C TYR A 420 -1.30 0.83 -3.60
N SER A 421 0.02 0.76 -3.41
CA SER A 421 0.95 1.16 -4.46
C SER A 421 0.83 0.28 -5.72
N LEU A 422 0.56 -1.02 -5.56
CA LEU A 422 0.30 -1.93 -6.69
C LEU A 422 -1.02 -1.62 -7.39
N GLN A 423 -2.09 -1.34 -6.65
CA GLN A 423 -3.40 -0.96 -7.20
C GLN A 423 -3.31 0.35 -7.99
N VAL A 424 -2.67 1.37 -7.42
CA VAL A 424 -2.44 2.67 -8.07
C VAL A 424 -1.65 2.49 -9.38
N ARG A 425 -0.63 1.63 -9.40
CA ARG A 425 0.14 1.34 -10.62
C ARG A 425 -0.67 0.61 -11.69
N MET A 426 -1.39 -0.45 -11.31
CA MET A 426 -2.28 -1.18 -12.22
C MET A 426 -3.35 -0.27 -12.83
N GLY A 427 -3.93 0.60 -12.00
CA GLY A 427 -4.98 1.55 -12.38
C GLY A 427 -4.50 2.83 -13.06
N ARG A 428 -3.19 3.05 -13.16
CA ARG A 428 -2.59 4.29 -13.68
C ARG A 428 -3.14 5.53 -12.96
N MET A 429 -3.22 5.43 -11.63
CA MET A 429 -3.71 6.44 -10.72
C MET A 429 -2.56 7.29 -10.17
N ASP A 430 -2.85 8.49 -9.66
CA ASP A 430 -1.87 9.40 -9.06
C ASP A 430 -1.56 9.05 -7.59
N GLY A 431 -2.53 8.50 -6.87
CA GLY A 431 -2.42 8.22 -5.44
C GLY A 431 -3.72 7.69 -4.84
N ILE A 432 -3.80 7.77 -3.52
CA ILE A 432 -4.96 7.36 -2.72
C ILE A 432 -5.44 8.49 -1.80
N PHE A 433 -6.74 8.64 -1.66
CA PHE A 433 -7.38 9.50 -0.67
C PHE A 433 -7.88 8.63 0.48
N ILE A 434 -7.52 8.98 1.71
CA ILE A 434 -7.81 8.21 2.92
C ILE A 434 -8.77 8.98 3.81
N ALA A 435 -9.89 8.37 4.19
CA ALA A 435 -10.79 8.83 5.25
C ALA A 435 -10.57 8.03 6.53
N TYR A 436 -10.15 8.68 7.62
CA TYR A 436 -9.94 8.05 8.92
C TYR A 436 -11.22 8.05 9.76
N HIS A 437 -11.64 6.91 10.30
CA HIS A 437 -12.90 6.80 11.02
C HIS A 437 -12.88 5.75 12.14
N ASN A 438 -13.87 5.79 13.03
CA ASN A 438 -14.15 4.77 14.04
C ASN A 438 -15.52 4.12 13.82
N ILE A 439 -15.91 3.95 12.55
CA ILE A 439 -17.22 3.47 12.05
C ILE A 439 -18.46 4.29 12.44
N GLU A 440 -18.41 5.07 13.52
CA GLU A 440 -19.46 6.01 13.90
C GLU A 440 -19.21 7.42 13.35
N ARG A 441 -17.93 7.82 13.27
CA ARG A 441 -17.51 9.18 12.89
C ARG A 441 -16.25 9.22 12.05
N ILE A 442 -16.18 10.22 11.18
CA ILE A 442 -14.96 10.56 10.43
C ILE A 442 -14.15 11.58 11.22
N PHE A 443 -12.84 11.33 11.36
CA PHE A 443 -11.91 12.22 12.07
C PHE A 443 -11.21 13.21 11.16
N GLY A 444 -10.95 12.81 9.92
CA GLY A 444 -10.20 13.60 8.97
C GLY A 444 -9.73 12.79 7.77
N PHE A 445 -8.98 13.45 6.92
CA PHE A 445 -8.61 12.97 5.59
C PHE A 445 -7.12 13.18 5.33
N GLN A 446 -6.56 12.35 4.45
CA GLN A 446 -5.19 12.50 3.96
C GLN A 446 -5.11 12.03 2.52
N TYR A 447 -4.34 12.73 1.69
CA TYR A 447 -3.95 12.24 0.38
C TYR A 447 -2.51 11.72 0.42
N LEU A 448 -2.28 10.55 -0.16
CA LEU A 448 -0.95 9.98 -0.38
C LEU A 448 -0.74 9.76 -1.86
N SER A 449 0.20 10.49 -2.44
CA SER A 449 0.60 10.26 -3.84
C SER A 449 1.39 8.96 -3.98
N LEU A 450 1.51 8.44 -5.20
CA LEU A 450 2.40 7.31 -5.50
C LEU A 450 3.84 7.59 -5.07
N SER A 451 4.28 8.84 -5.20
CA SER A 451 5.60 9.30 -4.74
C SER A 451 5.77 9.21 -3.21
N ASP A 452 4.71 9.50 -2.44
CA ASP A 452 4.73 9.37 -0.97
C ASP A 452 4.77 7.90 -0.55
N MET A 453 4.02 7.04 -1.24
CA MET A 453 4.05 5.59 -1.03
C MET A 453 5.43 5.01 -1.35
N ASP A 454 6.06 5.49 -2.43
CA ASP A 454 7.39 5.01 -2.83
C ASP A 454 8.50 5.47 -1.91
N ALA A 455 8.36 6.65 -1.30
CA ALA A 455 9.30 7.09 -0.27
C ALA A 455 9.33 6.13 0.91
N VAL A 456 8.19 5.51 1.26
CA VAL A 456 8.07 4.49 2.32
C VAL A 456 8.56 3.13 1.83
N LEU A 457 8.07 2.66 0.67
CA LEU A 457 8.26 1.29 0.19
C LEU A 457 9.60 1.06 -0.51
N HIS A 458 10.07 2.04 -1.27
CA HIS A 458 11.27 1.95 -2.12
C HIS A 458 12.40 2.88 -1.64
N GLY A 459 12.15 3.73 -0.64
CA GLY A 459 13.14 4.65 -0.07
C GLY A 459 13.47 5.84 -0.97
N GLN A 460 12.66 6.10 -2.02
CA GLN A 460 12.84 7.21 -2.96
C GLN A 460 11.49 7.77 -3.39
N HIS A 461 11.42 9.06 -3.67
CA HIS A 461 10.21 9.72 -4.16
C HIS A 461 9.98 9.56 -5.67
N ASP A 462 11.05 9.34 -6.43
CA ASP A 462 10.97 9.07 -7.85
C ASP A 462 10.39 7.67 -8.08
N THR A 463 9.32 7.57 -8.85
CA THR A 463 8.56 6.33 -8.99
C THR A 463 9.24 5.28 -9.85
N ILE A 464 10.33 5.63 -10.55
CA ILE A 464 11.02 4.76 -11.51
C ILE A 464 11.35 3.38 -10.91
N LEU A 465 11.89 3.32 -9.70
CA LEU A 465 12.25 2.04 -9.06
C LEU A 465 11.01 1.16 -8.85
N GLY A 466 9.96 1.71 -8.24
CA GLY A 466 8.73 0.97 -7.98
C GLY A 466 8.00 0.56 -9.26
N ASP A 467 8.03 1.42 -10.28
CA ASP A 467 7.43 1.14 -11.60
C ASP A 467 8.17 0.02 -12.34
N GLN A 468 9.51 0.00 -12.25
CA GLN A 468 10.32 -1.07 -12.82
C GLN A 468 10.15 -2.39 -12.05
N GLU A 469 10.10 -2.37 -10.72
CA GLU A 469 9.78 -3.55 -9.89
C GLU A 469 8.39 -4.12 -10.20
N PHE A 470 7.40 -3.25 -10.42
CA PHE A 470 6.05 -3.63 -10.80
C PHE A 470 6.02 -4.31 -12.18
N LYS A 471 6.67 -3.71 -13.19
CA LYS A 471 6.76 -4.32 -14.54
C LYS A 471 7.43 -5.69 -14.50
N LEU A 472 8.56 -5.81 -13.81
CA LEU A 472 9.26 -7.09 -13.64
C LEU A 472 8.36 -8.13 -12.96
N SER A 473 7.66 -7.73 -11.89
CA SER A 473 6.71 -8.60 -11.17
C SER A 473 5.65 -9.16 -12.12
N LEU A 474 5.01 -8.29 -12.92
CA LEU A 474 3.99 -8.71 -13.89
C LEU A 474 4.54 -9.69 -14.94
N ASN A 475 5.76 -9.49 -15.42
CA ASN A 475 6.34 -10.39 -16.41
C ASN A 475 6.70 -11.77 -15.82
N LEU A 476 7.19 -11.80 -14.58
CA LEU A 476 7.46 -13.06 -13.88
C LEU A 476 6.16 -13.82 -13.57
N VAL A 477 5.08 -13.10 -13.23
CA VAL A 477 3.73 -13.68 -13.14
C VAL A 477 3.31 -14.26 -14.49
N ASP A 478 3.41 -13.50 -15.58
CA ASP A 478 3.05 -13.97 -16.93
C ASP A 478 3.76 -15.28 -17.27
N GLU A 479 5.08 -15.35 -17.11
CA GLU A 479 5.86 -16.57 -17.36
C GLU A 479 5.39 -17.76 -16.50
N LEU A 480 5.16 -17.54 -15.20
CA LEU A 480 4.73 -18.62 -14.30
C LEU A 480 3.31 -19.10 -14.60
N LEU A 481 2.39 -18.20 -14.96
CA LEU A 481 1.04 -18.57 -15.37
C LEU A 481 1.07 -19.33 -16.71
N VAL A 482 1.93 -18.95 -17.65
CA VAL A 482 2.17 -19.72 -18.89
C VAL A 482 2.65 -21.13 -18.54
N LYS A 483 3.68 -21.28 -17.70
CA LYS A 483 4.18 -22.59 -17.26
C LYS A 483 3.11 -23.43 -16.58
N ALA A 484 2.31 -22.85 -15.70
CA ALA A 484 1.22 -23.55 -15.01
C ALA A 484 0.15 -24.05 -16.00
N THR A 485 -0.24 -23.21 -16.96
CA THR A 485 -1.25 -23.56 -17.97
C THR A 485 -0.75 -24.46 -19.10
N GLU A 486 0.57 -24.55 -19.33
CA GLU A 486 1.18 -25.57 -20.19
C GLU A 486 1.20 -26.93 -19.51
N GLN A 487 1.46 -26.95 -18.19
CA GLN A 487 1.45 -28.16 -17.38
C GLN A 487 0.03 -28.73 -17.19
N PHE A 488 -0.95 -27.85 -16.97
CA PHE A 488 -2.36 -28.19 -16.78
C PHE A 488 -3.24 -27.41 -17.79
N PRO A 489 -3.26 -27.85 -19.07
CA PRO A 489 -3.97 -27.12 -20.12
C PRO A 489 -5.48 -27.28 -20.01
N ASN A 490 -6.21 -26.19 -20.28
CA ASN A 490 -7.67 -26.11 -20.30
C ASN A 490 -8.35 -26.58 -19.00
N THR A 491 -7.67 -26.44 -17.85
CA THR A 491 -8.24 -26.72 -16.53
C THR A 491 -8.09 -25.48 -15.66
N SER A 492 -8.98 -25.32 -14.67
CA SER A 492 -8.76 -24.34 -13.63
C SER A 492 -7.62 -24.79 -12.72
N ILE A 493 -6.86 -23.83 -12.17
CA ILE A 493 -5.66 -24.10 -11.37
C ILE A 493 -5.70 -23.25 -10.11
N ARG A 494 -5.53 -23.88 -8.95
CA ARG A 494 -5.27 -23.18 -7.69
C ARG A 494 -3.77 -22.99 -7.53
N LEU A 495 -3.35 -21.74 -7.39
CA LEU A 495 -1.95 -21.35 -7.27
C LEU A 495 -1.68 -20.84 -5.86
N HIS A 496 -0.52 -21.22 -5.30
CA HIS A 496 -0.03 -20.71 -4.03
C HIS A 496 1.36 -20.09 -4.21
N PHE A 497 1.60 -18.95 -3.59
CA PHE A 497 2.87 -18.22 -3.65
C PHE A 497 3.37 -17.93 -2.24
N GLU A 498 4.66 -18.15 -2.02
CA GLU A 498 5.28 -17.82 -0.75
C GLU A 498 6.74 -17.43 -0.93
N ALA A 499 7.02 -16.14 -0.79
CA ALA A 499 8.38 -15.62 -0.70
C ALA A 499 8.97 -15.92 0.69
N ARG A 500 10.22 -16.36 0.73
CA ARG A 500 10.97 -16.62 1.96
C ARG A 500 12.21 -15.73 2.00
N GLU A 501 12.36 -15.05 3.14
CA GLU A 501 13.58 -14.30 3.45
C GLU A 501 14.70 -15.29 3.80
N GLY A 502 15.91 -14.99 3.35
CA GLY A 502 17.10 -15.81 3.59
C GLY A 502 18.33 -15.13 3.01
N LYS A 503 19.51 -15.77 3.11
CA LYS A 503 20.76 -15.22 2.53
C LYS A 503 20.61 -14.94 1.03
N THR A 504 19.86 -15.79 0.34
CA THR A 504 19.35 -15.52 -1.00
C THR A 504 17.85 -15.76 -0.96
N PRO A 505 17.02 -14.72 -1.11
CA PRO A 505 15.58 -14.87 -1.14
C PRO A 505 15.15 -15.80 -2.26
N PHE A 506 14.11 -16.57 -1.98
CA PHE A 506 13.49 -17.44 -2.96
C PHE A 506 11.99 -17.50 -2.71
N MET A 507 11.21 -17.88 -3.72
CA MET A 507 9.77 -18.03 -3.61
C MET A 507 9.35 -19.44 -3.99
N TYR A 508 8.49 -20.05 -3.19
CA TYR A 508 7.76 -21.25 -3.56
C TYR A 508 6.53 -20.87 -4.38
N ILE A 509 6.28 -21.63 -5.45
CA ILE A 509 5.08 -21.55 -6.27
C ILE A 509 4.53 -22.97 -6.41
N PHE A 510 3.27 -23.19 -6.07
CA PHE A 510 2.58 -24.47 -6.29
C PHE A 510 1.36 -24.28 -7.17
N ALA A 511 1.13 -25.22 -8.08
CA ALA A 511 0.00 -25.25 -9.00
C ALA A 511 -0.70 -26.61 -8.88
N GLU A 512 -1.97 -26.58 -8.51
CA GLU A 512 -2.84 -27.74 -8.40
C GLU A 512 -4.03 -27.53 -9.34
N PRO A 513 -4.30 -28.44 -10.30
CA PRO A 513 -5.49 -28.34 -11.12
C PRO A 513 -6.72 -28.68 -10.27
N VAL A 514 -7.77 -27.89 -10.42
CA VAL A 514 -9.04 -28.02 -9.70
C VAL A 514 -10.20 -28.02 -10.70
N THR A 515 -11.28 -28.73 -10.38
CA THR A 515 -12.52 -28.57 -11.17
C THR A 515 -13.20 -27.24 -10.81
N GLU A 516 -14.10 -26.76 -11.68
CA GLU A 516 -14.88 -25.55 -11.38
C GLU A 516 -15.72 -25.75 -10.11
N GLU A 517 -16.30 -26.94 -9.92
CA GLU A 517 -17.08 -27.27 -8.73
C GLU A 517 -16.22 -27.24 -7.46
N GLN A 518 -14.99 -27.78 -7.51
CA GLN A 518 -14.06 -27.72 -6.37
C GLN A 518 -13.64 -26.28 -6.05
N ALA A 519 -13.37 -25.48 -7.08
CA ALA A 519 -13.02 -24.08 -6.90
C ALA A 519 -14.19 -23.29 -6.28
N ASP A 520 -15.43 -23.56 -6.72
CA ASP A 520 -16.65 -22.96 -6.17
C ASP A 520 -16.92 -23.43 -4.73
N GLU A 521 -16.72 -24.71 -4.41
CA GLU A 521 -16.83 -25.23 -3.04
C GLU A 521 -15.84 -24.57 -2.09
N ILE A 522 -14.60 -24.34 -2.53
CA ILE A 522 -13.58 -23.66 -1.72
C ILE A 522 -13.93 -22.18 -1.53
N GLN A 523 -14.40 -21.50 -2.58
CA GLN A 523 -14.78 -20.09 -2.51
C GLN A 523 -16.07 -19.86 -1.70
N SER A 524 -16.98 -20.85 -1.66
CA SER A 524 -18.26 -20.76 -0.93
C SER A 524 -18.19 -21.17 0.54
N ALA A 525 -17.04 -21.66 1.02
CA ALA A 525 -16.89 -22.17 2.39
C ALA A 525 -17.23 -21.14 3.49
N GLY A 526 -17.12 -19.84 3.21
CA GLY A 526 -17.45 -18.73 4.12
C GLY A 526 -18.84 -18.10 3.92
N GLU A 527 -19.60 -18.50 2.88
CA GLU A 527 -20.85 -17.82 2.47
C GLU A 527 -21.93 -17.83 3.56
N ALA A 528 -22.04 -18.94 4.30
CA ALA A 528 -23.04 -19.07 5.35
C ALA A 528 -22.81 -18.05 6.48
N ALA A 529 -21.55 -17.87 6.90
CA ALA A 529 -21.17 -16.91 7.93
C ALA A 529 -21.37 -15.46 7.43
N GLN A 530 -21.02 -15.17 6.17
CA GLN A 530 -21.26 -13.87 5.55
C GLN A 530 -22.74 -13.53 5.48
N LYS A 531 -23.58 -14.51 5.12
CA LYS A 531 -25.03 -14.36 5.04
C LYS A 531 -25.66 -14.08 6.41
N GLU A 532 -25.23 -14.80 7.44
CA GLU A 532 -25.69 -14.57 8.82
C GLU A 532 -25.30 -13.16 9.29
N PHE A 533 -24.05 -12.76 9.04
CA PHE A 533 -23.54 -11.43 9.40
C PHE A 533 -24.33 -10.32 8.70
N ALA A 534 -24.56 -10.42 7.38
CA ALA A 534 -25.32 -9.44 6.61
C ALA A 534 -26.77 -9.29 7.13
N GLN A 535 -27.40 -10.38 7.55
CA GLN A 535 -28.76 -10.32 8.12
C GLN A 535 -28.77 -9.64 9.49
N ASN A 536 -27.81 -9.98 10.37
CA ASN A 536 -27.80 -9.52 11.75
C ASN A 536 -27.28 -8.08 11.91
N VAL A 537 -26.26 -7.70 11.13
CA VAL A 537 -25.54 -6.43 11.29
C VAL A 537 -25.98 -5.38 10.27
N VAL A 538 -26.19 -5.79 9.02
CA VAL A 538 -26.54 -4.87 7.91
C VAL A 538 -28.06 -4.76 7.71
N GLY A 539 -28.83 -5.64 8.34
CA GLY A 539 -30.30 -5.59 8.28
C GLY A 539 -30.88 -5.95 6.92
N VAL A 540 -30.16 -6.73 6.11
CA VAL A 540 -30.66 -7.26 4.83
C VAL A 540 -31.81 -8.24 5.09
N GLY A 541 -32.97 -8.02 4.46
CA GLY A 541 -34.21 -8.77 4.75
C GLY A 541 -34.13 -10.26 4.43
N LYS A 542 -34.97 -11.07 5.10
CA LYS A 542 -35.11 -12.54 4.90
C LYS A 542 -35.64 -12.97 3.52
N GLY A 543 -35.97 -12.03 2.64
CA GLY A 543 -36.75 -12.27 1.40
C GLY A 543 -35.95 -12.47 0.12
N ASP A 544 -34.71 -11.97 0.03
CA ASP A 544 -34.02 -11.90 -1.25
C ASP A 544 -32.76 -12.77 -1.26
N ALA A 545 -32.97 -14.07 -1.50
CA ALA A 545 -31.86 -15.02 -1.63
C ALA A 545 -30.97 -14.73 -2.86
N GLU A 546 -31.51 -14.12 -3.92
CA GLU A 546 -30.75 -13.68 -5.11
C GLU A 546 -29.92 -12.41 -4.81
N THR A 547 -30.48 -11.44 -4.08
CA THR A 547 -29.77 -10.20 -3.72
C THR A 547 -28.65 -10.47 -2.70
N GLN A 548 -28.84 -11.44 -1.80
CA GLN A 548 -27.78 -11.88 -0.87
C GLN A 548 -26.57 -12.52 -1.58
N ALA A 549 -26.78 -13.20 -2.70
CA ALA A 549 -25.69 -13.77 -3.51
C ALA A 549 -24.91 -12.69 -4.29
N ALA A 550 -25.62 -11.65 -4.77
CA ALA A 550 -25.02 -10.52 -5.49
C ALA A 550 -24.11 -9.65 -4.58
N TRP A 551 -24.39 -9.56 -3.28
CA TRP A 551 -23.56 -8.78 -2.34
C TRP A 551 -22.40 -9.56 -1.72
N GLN A 552 -22.49 -10.89 -1.64
CA GLN A 552 -21.40 -11.78 -1.20
C GLN A 552 -20.18 -11.72 -2.14
N GLU A 553 -20.44 -11.40 -3.41
CA GLU A 553 -19.40 -11.23 -4.42
C GLU A 553 -18.94 -9.78 -4.55
N ALA A 554 -19.68 -8.82 -3.99
CA ALA A 554 -19.42 -7.40 -4.18
C ALA A 554 -18.35 -6.82 -3.23
N GLN A 555 -17.58 -7.69 -2.58
CA GLN A 555 -16.92 -7.43 -1.32
C GLN A 555 -15.37 -7.46 -1.43
N ASP A 556 -14.87 -7.81 -2.62
CA ASP A 556 -13.52 -8.28 -2.90
C ASP A 556 -12.40 -7.26 -2.65
N ASP A 557 -12.62 -5.99 -3.00
CA ASP A 557 -11.56 -4.99 -2.89
C ASP A 557 -11.35 -4.50 -1.45
N VAL A 558 -12.42 -4.46 -0.63
CA VAL A 558 -12.36 -4.03 0.77
C VAL A 558 -12.11 -5.20 1.73
N ASP A 559 -12.68 -6.39 1.49
CA ASP A 559 -12.47 -7.59 2.33
C ASP A 559 -11.00 -8.00 2.37
N GLU A 560 -10.33 -8.11 1.22
CA GLU A 560 -8.91 -8.49 1.18
C GLU A 560 -7.97 -7.49 1.87
N GLN A 561 -8.37 -6.22 1.95
CA GLN A 561 -7.58 -5.16 2.57
C GLN A 561 -7.79 -5.17 4.08
N VAL A 562 -9.05 -5.22 4.50
CA VAL A 562 -9.44 -5.24 5.90
C VAL A 562 -8.93 -6.50 6.59
N ASP A 563 -9.10 -7.68 5.99
CA ASP A 563 -8.66 -8.94 6.59
C ASP A 563 -7.13 -9.00 6.70
N ALA A 564 -6.40 -8.50 5.69
CA ALA A 564 -4.95 -8.42 5.77
C ALA A 564 -4.46 -7.43 6.84
N GLU A 565 -5.09 -6.26 7.01
CA GLU A 565 -4.72 -5.31 8.08
C GLU A 565 -5.06 -5.84 9.46
N LYS A 566 -6.26 -6.37 9.63
CA LYS A 566 -6.72 -6.95 10.89
C LYS A 566 -5.81 -8.09 11.31
N THR A 567 -5.64 -9.11 10.48
CA THR A 567 -4.86 -10.28 10.87
C THR A 567 -3.38 -9.93 11.04
N SER A 568 -2.86 -8.96 10.28
CA SER A 568 -1.53 -8.37 10.49
C SER A 568 -1.36 -7.89 11.92
N GLU A 569 -2.30 -7.04 12.32
CA GLU A 569 -2.33 -6.37 13.60
C GLU A 569 -2.56 -7.33 14.77
N GLU A 570 -3.44 -8.33 14.59
CA GLU A 570 -3.68 -9.39 15.57
C GLU A 570 -2.41 -10.22 15.82
N VAL A 571 -1.70 -10.62 14.77
CA VAL A 571 -0.45 -11.39 14.90
C VAL A 571 0.66 -10.56 15.58
N GLU A 572 0.78 -9.27 15.25
CA GLU A 572 1.77 -8.40 15.89
C GLU A 572 1.47 -8.17 17.38
N ALA A 573 0.20 -7.95 17.73
CA ALA A 573 -0.19 -7.75 19.12
C ALA A 573 0.04 -9.01 19.98
N GLN A 574 -0.20 -10.21 19.42
CA GLN A 574 0.12 -11.48 20.10
C GLN A 574 1.62 -11.64 20.39
N GLU A 575 2.48 -11.13 19.51
CA GLU A 575 3.93 -11.16 19.69
C GLU A 575 4.42 -10.18 20.72
N ASP A 576 3.88 -8.97 20.75
CA ASP A 576 4.18 -8.01 21.81
C ASP A 576 3.77 -8.58 23.19
N GLU A 577 2.63 -9.29 23.26
CA GLU A 577 2.23 -10.03 24.47
C GLU A 577 3.20 -11.16 24.80
N HIS A 578 3.70 -11.92 23.81
CA HIS A 578 4.65 -12.99 24.08
C HIS A 578 6.02 -12.43 24.50
N SER A 579 6.54 -11.42 23.80
CA SER A 579 7.82 -10.75 24.09
C SER A 579 7.86 -10.16 25.50
N THR A 580 6.73 -9.66 26.01
CA THR A 580 6.63 -9.13 27.38
C THR A 580 6.58 -10.24 28.46
N THR A 581 6.33 -11.49 28.09
CA THR A 581 6.36 -12.65 29.02
C THR A 581 7.71 -13.37 29.08
N VAL A 582 8.58 -13.21 28.09
CA VAL A 582 9.90 -13.88 28.02
C VAL A 582 11.05 -13.10 28.66
N GLU A 583 10.82 -11.87 29.16
CA GLU A 583 11.87 -11.05 29.80
C GLU A 583 12.47 -11.66 31.10
N ASP A 584 11.96 -12.79 31.60
CA ASP A 584 12.50 -13.47 32.80
C ASP A 584 13.33 -14.75 32.53
N VAL A 585 13.52 -15.20 31.28
CA VAL A 585 14.36 -16.38 31.00
C VAL A 585 15.03 -16.27 29.62
N GLU A 586 16.12 -15.51 29.50
CA GLU A 586 17.14 -15.74 28.46
C GLU A 586 18.40 -14.89 28.72
N GLN A 587 19.15 -15.27 29.76
CA GLN A 587 20.61 -15.09 29.78
C GLN A 587 21.22 -16.48 29.74
N ASP A 588 21.98 -16.72 28.67
CA ASP A 588 22.80 -17.91 28.35
C ASP A 588 22.24 -18.70 27.17
N ILE A 589 22.74 -18.41 25.96
CA ILE A 589 23.21 -19.32 24.89
C ILE A 589 23.43 -18.42 23.65
N VAL A 590 24.61 -17.77 23.58
CA VAL A 590 25.12 -17.20 22.33
C VAL A 590 26.62 -17.45 22.28
N GLU A 591 27.01 -18.66 21.90
CA GLU A 591 28.34 -18.95 21.35
C GLU A 591 28.35 -20.36 20.75
N GLU A 592 28.10 -20.47 19.45
CA GLU A 592 28.90 -21.25 18.49
C GLU A 592 28.14 -21.46 17.17
N THR A 593 28.81 -21.07 16.08
CA THR A 593 28.92 -21.76 14.77
C THR A 593 28.78 -20.81 13.59
N ALA A 594 29.94 -20.36 13.13
CA ALA A 594 30.17 -19.86 11.78
C ALA A 594 31.14 -20.84 11.12
N GLU A 595 30.67 -21.63 10.15
CA GLU A 595 31.39 -22.21 8.99
C GLU A 595 30.64 -23.45 8.46
N ALA A 596 29.89 -23.31 7.34
CA ALA A 596 29.69 -24.34 6.31
C ALA A 596 28.65 -23.85 5.28
N ALA A 597 29.11 -23.10 4.27
CA ALA A 597 28.29 -22.70 3.13
C ALA A 597 28.52 -23.67 1.97
N GLU A 598 28.02 -24.90 2.06
CA GLU A 598 27.69 -25.81 0.92
C GLU A 598 26.69 -26.92 1.37
N GLU A 599 25.68 -26.64 2.21
CA GLU A 599 24.58 -27.59 2.52
C GLU A 599 23.22 -26.86 2.73
N ALA A 600 22.91 -25.86 1.90
CA ALA A 600 21.66 -25.11 2.00
C ALA A 600 20.46 -25.80 1.32
N THR A 601 20.12 -27.03 1.75
CA THR A 601 18.79 -27.63 1.49
C THR A 601 18.18 -28.39 2.66
N GLU A 602 18.84 -28.49 3.82
CA GLU A 602 18.31 -29.17 4.99
C GLU A 602 18.74 -28.36 6.23
N ASP A 603 17.93 -27.35 6.58
CA ASP A 603 17.79 -26.87 7.97
C ASP A 603 16.81 -25.69 8.02
N SER A 604 15.52 -26.04 7.95
CA SER A 604 14.44 -25.26 8.56
C SER A 604 13.22 -26.15 8.87
N ASP A 605 13.45 -27.43 9.17
CA ASP A 605 12.40 -28.46 9.29
C ASP A 605 12.01 -28.77 10.77
N ASP A 606 12.63 -28.14 11.77
CA ASP A 606 12.52 -28.56 13.18
C ASP A 606 11.31 -28.00 13.99
N VAL A 607 10.19 -27.63 13.34
CA VAL A 607 8.96 -27.28 14.10
C VAL A 607 7.71 -28.00 13.58
N ALA A 608 7.84 -29.05 12.77
CA ALA A 608 6.70 -29.79 12.23
C ALA A 608 6.79 -31.33 12.34
N GLU A 609 7.56 -31.86 13.30
CA GLU A 609 7.75 -33.31 13.42
C GLU A 609 6.59 -34.09 14.06
N ASP A 610 5.58 -33.46 14.66
CA ASP A 610 4.61 -34.20 15.49
C ASP A 610 3.21 -34.45 14.89
N MET A 611 2.97 -34.23 13.59
CA MET A 611 1.59 -34.37 13.04
C MET A 611 1.37 -35.07 11.68
N LEU A 612 2.35 -35.65 10.97
CA LEU A 612 2.04 -36.34 9.70
C LEU A 612 2.86 -37.61 9.43
N GLU A 613 2.55 -38.70 10.13
CA GLU A 613 2.89 -40.06 9.69
C GLU A 613 1.81 -40.62 8.73
N ASN A 614 2.04 -40.49 7.42
CA ASN A 614 1.74 -41.53 6.42
C ASN A 614 2.13 -41.09 5.00
N PRO A 615 2.86 -41.89 4.20
CA PRO A 615 2.91 -41.71 2.75
C PRO A 615 1.61 -42.24 2.16
N ALA A 616 0.52 -41.49 2.32
CA ALA A 616 -0.75 -41.80 1.67
C ALA A 616 -0.64 -41.56 0.15
N ALA A 617 -1.30 -42.45 -0.61
CA ALA A 617 -1.48 -42.53 -2.07
C ALA A 617 -1.35 -41.20 -2.87
N PRO A 618 -1.00 -41.26 -4.18
CA PRO A 618 -0.89 -40.06 -5.02
C PRO A 618 -2.13 -39.17 -4.88
N GLN A 619 -1.96 -38.02 -4.23
CA GLN A 619 -3.01 -37.06 -3.82
C GLN A 619 -3.52 -36.20 -4.99
N GLY A 620 -3.41 -36.70 -6.22
CA GLY A 620 -3.66 -35.96 -7.45
C GLY A 620 -2.40 -35.32 -8.05
N PRO A 621 -2.54 -34.70 -9.23
CA PRO A 621 -1.45 -33.97 -9.88
C PRO A 621 -1.11 -32.68 -9.11
N LEU A 622 0.16 -32.45 -8.85
CA LEU A 622 0.66 -31.22 -8.22
C LEU A 622 1.96 -30.82 -8.91
N MET A 623 2.10 -29.53 -9.21
CA MET A 623 3.35 -28.96 -9.71
C MET A 623 3.89 -27.91 -8.75
N GLY A 624 5.22 -27.80 -8.68
CA GLY A 624 5.88 -26.86 -7.77
C GLY A 624 7.17 -26.34 -8.36
N TRP A 625 7.44 -25.06 -8.15
CA TRP A 625 8.66 -24.39 -8.58
C TRP A 625 9.26 -23.54 -7.45
N THR A 626 10.56 -23.31 -7.52
CA THR A 626 11.25 -22.25 -6.79
C THR A 626 11.72 -21.17 -7.75
N LEU A 627 11.46 -19.92 -7.40
CA LEU A 627 11.98 -18.74 -8.10
C LEU A 627 13.07 -18.07 -7.26
N THR A 628 14.20 -17.76 -7.88
CA THR A 628 15.25 -16.90 -7.33
C THR A 628 15.61 -15.82 -8.34
N ALA A 629 15.95 -14.62 -7.86
CA ALA A 629 16.36 -13.51 -8.71
C ALA A 629 17.57 -12.78 -8.12
N ARG A 630 18.40 -12.20 -8.99
CA ARG A 630 19.53 -11.32 -8.64
C ARG A 630 19.45 -10.05 -9.48
N SER A 631 19.75 -8.93 -8.86
CA SER A 631 19.74 -7.63 -9.53
C SER A 631 21.15 -7.24 -9.98
N LEU A 632 21.26 -6.78 -11.23
CA LEU A 632 22.47 -6.19 -11.78
C LEU A 632 22.17 -4.75 -12.19
N VAL A 633 22.84 -3.79 -11.54
CA VAL A 633 22.67 -2.35 -11.80
C VAL A 633 24.00 -1.80 -12.29
N ASN A 634 24.00 -1.13 -13.44
CA ASN A 634 25.18 -0.54 -14.07
C ASN A 634 26.36 -1.53 -14.22
N GLY A 635 26.04 -2.79 -14.53
CA GLY A 635 27.01 -3.88 -14.70
C GLY A 635 27.52 -4.54 -13.41
N GLY A 636 27.07 -4.10 -12.23
CA GLY A 636 27.44 -4.66 -10.92
C GLY A 636 26.28 -5.39 -10.24
N TYR A 637 26.56 -6.53 -9.61
CA TYR A 637 25.56 -7.20 -8.77
C TYR A 637 25.35 -6.40 -7.49
N VAL A 638 24.09 -6.22 -7.14
CA VAL A 638 23.66 -5.53 -5.93
C VAL A 638 22.72 -6.44 -5.13
N ASP A 639 22.72 -6.29 -3.81
CA ASP A 639 21.79 -7.03 -2.95
C ASP A 639 20.33 -6.65 -3.25
N ARG A 640 20.10 -5.38 -3.58
CA ARG A 640 18.84 -4.83 -4.08
C ARG A 640 19.09 -3.51 -4.82
N PRO A 641 18.24 -3.12 -5.77
CA PRO A 641 18.31 -1.79 -6.36
C PRO A 641 17.89 -0.73 -5.34
N GLU A 642 18.61 0.39 -5.31
CA GLU A 642 18.35 1.55 -4.45
C GLU A 642 18.65 2.83 -5.24
N GLN A 643 17.83 3.87 -5.07
CA GLN A 643 18.04 5.19 -5.70
C GLN A 643 18.20 5.12 -7.23
N ILE A 644 17.38 4.27 -7.89
CA ILE A 644 17.42 4.08 -9.35
C ILE A 644 16.83 5.30 -10.05
N THR A 645 17.53 5.75 -11.09
CA THR A 645 17.15 6.86 -11.98
C THR A 645 16.96 6.38 -13.42
N GLU A 646 16.48 7.26 -14.30
CA GLU A 646 16.31 6.97 -15.74
C GLU A 646 17.63 6.67 -16.47
N PHE A 647 18.78 7.01 -15.88
CA PHE A 647 20.10 6.81 -16.47
C PHE A 647 20.77 5.49 -16.06
N ASP A 648 20.21 4.79 -15.07
CA ASP A 648 20.75 3.55 -14.58
C ASP A 648 20.29 2.37 -15.44
N ASP A 649 21.23 1.50 -15.82
CA ASP A 649 20.93 0.25 -16.50
C ASP A 649 20.66 -0.84 -15.46
N TRP A 650 19.40 -1.16 -15.22
CA TRP A 650 19.00 -2.25 -14.33
C TRP A 650 18.47 -3.43 -15.13
N LYS A 651 18.93 -4.62 -14.78
CA LYS A 651 18.34 -5.90 -15.20
C LYS A 651 18.30 -6.89 -14.04
N ILE A 652 17.46 -7.91 -14.19
CA ILE A 652 17.46 -9.06 -13.29
C ILE A 652 17.91 -10.31 -14.02
N GLU A 653 18.62 -11.16 -13.29
CA GLU A 653 18.88 -12.56 -13.66
C GLU A 653 18.06 -13.44 -12.73
N TYR A 654 17.22 -14.31 -13.29
CA TYR A 654 16.34 -15.16 -12.49
C TYR A 654 16.41 -16.61 -12.96
N HIS A 655 16.01 -17.50 -12.05
CA HIS A 655 15.99 -18.94 -12.28
C HIS A 655 14.74 -19.54 -11.64
N VAL A 656 13.97 -20.25 -12.46
CA VAL A 656 12.80 -21.03 -12.05
C VAL A 656 13.19 -22.50 -12.09
N LYS A 657 13.25 -23.14 -10.92
CA LYS A 657 13.60 -24.56 -10.77
C LYS A 657 12.38 -25.38 -10.38
N GLU A 658 12.15 -26.50 -11.04
CA GLU A 658 11.11 -27.44 -10.61
C GLU A 658 11.48 -28.09 -9.27
N ILE A 659 10.49 -28.21 -8.38
CA ILE A 659 10.61 -28.95 -7.12
C ILE A 659 10.47 -30.45 -7.41
N PRO A 660 11.43 -31.30 -7.00
CA PRO A 660 11.35 -32.74 -7.18
C PRO A 660 10.06 -33.34 -6.61
N GLU A 661 9.46 -34.28 -7.33
CA GLU A 661 8.17 -34.89 -6.98
C GLU A 661 8.14 -35.45 -5.55
N GLU A 662 9.25 -36.04 -5.10
CA GLU A 662 9.42 -36.63 -3.76
C GLU A 662 9.24 -35.61 -2.62
N LYS A 663 9.63 -34.35 -2.83
CA LYS A 663 9.56 -33.28 -1.81
C LYS A 663 8.33 -32.39 -1.97
N ARG A 664 7.70 -32.40 -3.15
CA ARG A 664 6.69 -31.42 -3.57
C ARG A 664 5.48 -31.37 -2.64
N TRP A 665 4.87 -32.52 -2.35
CA TRP A 665 3.71 -32.61 -1.46
C TRP A 665 4.03 -32.25 -0.01
N LYS A 666 5.22 -32.61 0.49
CA LYS A 666 5.67 -32.22 1.85
C LYS A 666 5.75 -30.70 1.97
N LEU A 667 6.41 -30.05 1.01
CA LEU A 667 6.56 -28.59 0.99
C LEU A 667 5.21 -27.88 0.79
N TYR A 668 4.34 -28.40 -0.07
CA TYR A 668 3.01 -27.84 -0.27
C TYR A 668 2.16 -27.89 1.02
N LYS A 669 2.17 -29.02 1.73
CA LYS A 669 1.47 -29.15 3.02
C LYS A 669 2.04 -28.23 4.09
N SER A 670 3.36 -28.05 4.13
CA SER A 670 4.01 -27.09 5.04
C SER A 670 3.56 -25.65 4.76
N LEU A 671 3.46 -25.27 3.48
CA LEU A 671 2.94 -23.97 3.07
C LEU A 671 1.47 -23.80 3.47
N GLN A 672 0.62 -24.79 3.22
CA GLN A 672 -0.79 -24.77 3.63
C GLN A 672 -0.93 -24.67 5.15
N ALA A 673 -0.14 -25.43 5.91
CA ALA A 673 -0.11 -25.35 7.37
C ALA A 673 0.32 -23.96 7.86
N ARG A 674 1.33 -23.35 7.23
CA ARG A 674 1.74 -21.98 7.57
C ARG A 674 0.66 -20.96 7.24
N ARG A 675 0.02 -21.06 6.08
CA ARG A 675 -1.14 -20.22 5.71
C ARG A 675 -2.24 -20.35 6.76
N HIS A 676 -2.64 -21.57 7.11
CA HIS A 676 -3.62 -21.82 8.17
C HIS A 676 -3.18 -21.26 9.53
N SER A 677 -1.91 -21.40 9.92
CA SER A 677 -1.41 -20.89 11.20
C SER A 677 -1.42 -19.36 11.29
N LEU A 678 -1.46 -18.67 10.16
CA LEU A 678 -1.40 -17.21 10.09
C LEU A 678 -2.79 -16.58 9.91
N ILE A 679 -3.61 -17.10 8.99
CA ILE A 679 -4.94 -16.55 8.66
C ILE A 679 -6.11 -17.47 9.01
N GLY A 680 -5.86 -18.73 9.36
CA GLY A 680 -6.88 -19.74 9.63
C GLY A 680 -6.96 -20.19 11.09
N GLN A 681 -6.43 -19.41 12.03
CA GLN A 681 -6.51 -19.76 13.45
C GLN A 681 -7.96 -19.72 13.95
N ASP A 682 -8.26 -20.60 14.91
CA ASP A 682 -9.54 -20.60 15.61
C ASP A 682 -9.67 -19.34 16.49
N GLU A 683 -10.89 -18.84 16.59
CA GLU A 683 -11.27 -17.59 17.22
C GLU A 683 -10.86 -17.55 18.70
N GLU A 684 -11.05 -18.66 19.41
CA GLU A 684 -10.65 -18.74 20.82
C GLU A 684 -9.14 -18.59 21.04
N ALA A 685 -8.33 -19.05 20.08
CA ALA A 685 -6.88 -18.91 20.16
C ALA A 685 -6.47 -17.45 19.95
N VAL A 686 -7.08 -16.80 18.95
CA VAL A 686 -6.87 -15.38 18.66
C VAL A 686 -7.27 -14.52 19.87
N ASP A 687 -8.44 -14.76 20.43
CA ASP A 687 -8.98 -14.01 21.58
C ASP A 687 -8.11 -14.14 22.83
N ARG A 688 -7.56 -15.34 23.09
CA ARG A 688 -6.64 -15.55 24.22
C ARG A 688 -5.35 -14.77 24.07
N GLY A 689 -4.77 -14.74 22.87
CA GLY A 689 -3.50 -14.08 22.60
C GLY A 689 -3.59 -12.55 22.48
N LEU A 690 -4.79 -11.99 22.36
CA LEU A 690 -5.02 -10.54 22.22
C LEU A 690 -5.62 -9.89 23.46
N LYS A 691 -5.77 -10.64 24.56
CA LYS A 691 -6.57 -10.21 25.68
C LYS A 691 -6.03 -8.94 26.32
N HIS A 692 -4.72 -8.85 26.58
CA HIS A 692 -4.14 -7.68 27.23
C HIS A 692 -4.14 -6.47 26.30
N TYR A 693 -3.87 -6.71 25.03
CA TYR A 693 -3.87 -5.68 24.00
C TYR A 693 -5.29 -5.10 23.78
N ARG A 694 -6.32 -5.96 23.71
CA ARG A 694 -7.73 -5.53 23.65
C ARG A 694 -8.16 -4.82 24.92
N ASP A 695 -7.75 -5.26 26.11
CA ASP A 695 -8.00 -4.56 27.37
C ASP A 695 -7.39 -3.14 27.36
N LEU A 696 -6.19 -2.98 26.81
CA LEU A 696 -5.53 -1.67 26.64
C LEU A 696 -6.33 -0.78 25.71
N ILE A 697 -6.68 -1.29 24.52
CA ILE A 697 -7.50 -0.58 23.54
C ILE A 697 -8.84 -0.17 24.14
N GLN A 698 -9.49 -1.05 24.90
CA GLN A 698 -10.78 -0.77 25.52
C GLN A 698 -10.71 0.40 26.49
N ARG A 699 -9.58 0.57 27.21
CA ARG A 699 -9.36 1.75 28.06
C ARG A 699 -9.27 3.03 27.24
N TYR A 700 -8.63 2.99 26.07
CA TYR A 700 -8.63 4.14 25.15
C TYR A 700 -10.03 4.41 24.60
N SER A 701 -10.77 3.38 24.18
CA SER A 701 -12.15 3.51 23.68
C SER A 701 -13.08 4.12 24.72
N ASN A 702 -13.03 3.65 25.97
CA ASN A 702 -13.86 4.20 27.04
C ASN A 702 -13.53 5.67 27.36
N ARG A 703 -12.24 6.04 27.36
CA ARG A 703 -11.82 7.44 27.55
C ARG A 703 -12.21 8.32 26.37
N GLY A 704 -12.04 7.82 25.16
CA GLY A 704 -12.42 8.51 23.93
C GLY A 704 -13.92 8.80 23.88
N ARG A 705 -14.77 7.84 24.28
CA ARG A 705 -16.22 8.01 24.38
C ARG A 705 -16.60 9.13 25.35
N ALA A 706 -16.08 9.09 26.58
CA ALA A 706 -16.33 10.14 27.58
C ALA A 706 -15.84 11.52 27.12
N TRP A 707 -14.68 11.57 26.46
CA TRP A 707 -14.15 12.81 25.88
C TRP A 707 -15.06 13.35 24.77
N ARG A 708 -15.56 12.46 23.89
CA ARG A 708 -16.42 12.84 22.77
C ARG A 708 -17.79 13.35 23.22
N GLU A 709 -18.37 12.74 24.25
CA GLU A 709 -19.60 13.22 24.89
C GLU A 709 -19.44 14.65 25.45
N GLU A 710 -18.28 14.96 26.04
CA GLU A 710 -17.96 16.33 26.48
C GLU A 710 -17.82 17.28 25.28
N GLN A 711 -17.12 16.87 24.22
CA GLN A 711 -16.99 17.70 23.02
C GLN A 711 -18.35 17.97 22.34
N ASP A 712 -19.25 16.97 22.30
CA ASP A 712 -20.59 17.15 21.75
C ASP A 712 -21.43 18.14 22.56
N ARG A 713 -21.29 18.14 23.90
CA ARG A 713 -21.90 19.16 24.77
C ARG A 713 -21.34 20.56 24.51
N ILE A 714 -20.02 20.67 24.29
CA ILE A 714 -19.37 21.94 23.92
C ILE A 714 -19.87 22.42 22.54
N ASN A 715 -19.93 21.54 21.55
CA ASN A 715 -20.43 21.84 20.19
C ASN A 715 -21.88 22.31 20.23
N ALA A 716 -22.75 21.63 20.98
CA ALA A 716 -24.13 22.04 21.16
C ALA A 716 -24.26 23.44 21.78
N THR A 717 -23.35 23.81 22.67
CA THR A 717 -23.35 25.13 23.33
C THR A 717 -22.78 26.24 22.44
N LYS A 718 -21.68 25.98 21.71
CA LYS A 718 -21.02 26.96 20.85
C LYS A 718 -21.71 27.16 19.50
N GLY A 719 -22.51 26.18 19.08
CA GLY A 719 -23.05 26.10 17.74
C GLY A 719 -22.02 25.60 16.72
N VAL A 720 -22.53 25.13 15.58
CA VAL A 720 -21.71 24.60 14.48
C VAL A 720 -21.09 25.75 13.70
N GLN A 721 -19.77 25.79 13.60
CA GLN A 721 -19.02 26.80 12.83
C GLN A 721 -18.19 26.11 11.75
N LEU A 722 -18.41 26.49 10.50
CA LEU A 722 -17.61 26.05 9.35
C LEU A 722 -16.53 27.09 9.04
N PHE A 723 -15.31 26.65 8.80
CA PHE A 723 -14.21 27.52 8.41
C PHE A 723 -14.54 28.24 7.10
N ARG A 724 -14.50 29.57 7.14
CA ARG A 724 -14.63 30.44 5.96
C ARG A 724 -13.57 31.53 6.02
N PRO A 725 -12.87 31.82 4.92
CA PRO A 725 -11.96 32.97 4.87
C PRO A 725 -12.74 34.28 5.11
N LEU A 726 -12.29 35.10 6.06
CA LEU A 726 -12.92 36.39 6.41
C LEU A 726 -12.15 37.63 5.91
N GLY A 727 -10.95 37.43 5.36
CA GLY A 727 -10.08 38.53 4.91
C GLY A 727 -10.43 39.06 3.52
N PRO A 728 -9.81 40.19 3.10
CA PRO A 728 -9.99 40.76 1.77
C PRO A 728 -9.77 39.71 0.66
N GLY A 729 -10.67 39.67 -0.32
CA GLY A 729 -10.65 38.67 -1.40
C GLY A 729 -11.45 37.40 -1.10
N SER A 730 -12.17 37.33 0.03
CA SER A 730 -13.13 36.26 0.29
C SER A 730 -14.58 36.64 -0.05
N ASP A 731 -15.40 35.63 -0.35
CA ASP A 731 -16.83 35.80 -0.62
C ASP A 731 -17.61 36.39 0.58
N ALA A 732 -17.05 36.22 1.80
CA ALA A 732 -17.61 36.81 3.02
C ALA A 732 -17.44 38.34 3.08
N VAL A 733 -16.45 38.89 2.37
CA VAL A 733 -16.25 40.34 2.21
C VAL A 733 -17.08 40.88 1.05
N ALA A 734 -17.27 40.10 -0.02
CA ALA A 734 -18.14 40.47 -1.15
C ALA A 734 -19.61 40.67 -0.71
N SER A 735 -20.11 39.76 0.12
CA SER A 735 -21.47 39.84 0.69
C SER A 735 -21.69 41.02 1.66
N GLN A 736 -20.64 41.55 2.30
CA GLN A 736 -20.73 42.79 3.09
C GLN A 736 -20.59 44.05 2.22
N HIS A 737 -19.85 43.99 1.12
CA HIS A 737 -19.72 45.12 0.18
C HIS A 737 -21.00 45.39 -0.60
N ASP A 738 -21.77 44.35 -0.95
CA ASP A 738 -23.07 44.51 -1.62
C ASP A 738 -24.16 45.10 -0.69
N ILE A 739 -24.07 44.87 0.63
CA ILE A 739 -24.98 45.46 1.62
C ILE A 739 -24.63 46.94 1.89
N VAL A 740 -23.37 47.35 1.72
CA VAL A 740 -22.92 48.74 1.95
C VAL A 740 -23.10 49.61 0.70
N GLN A 741 -23.31 49.02 -0.49
CA GLN A 741 -23.50 49.77 -1.75
C GLN A 741 -24.92 49.71 -2.35
N GLY A 742 -25.91 49.14 -1.67
CA GLY A 742 -27.28 49.03 -2.19
C GLY A 742 -28.38 49.34 -1.18
N ASN A 743 -28.68 50.63 -0.99
CA ASN A 743 -30.05 51.21 -0.93
C ASN A 743 -30.02 52.65 -0.41
N GLU A 744 -29.87 53.61 -1.34
CA GLU A 744 -30.65 54.84 -1.22
C GLU A 744 -32.11 54.45 -1.50
N ILE A 745 -32.93 54.52 -0.44
CA ILE A 745 -34.39 54.40 -0.55
C ILE A 745 -34.87 55.62 -1.35
N SER A 746 -35.26 55.40 -2.62
CA SER A 746 -36.09 56.35 -3.35
C SER A 746 -37.56 56.04 -3.03
N ASP A 747 -38.23 57.03 -2.45
CA ASP A 747 -39.68 57.08 -2.28
C ASP A 747 -40.42 56.70 -3.57
N ASN A 748 -41.44 55.86 -3.43
CA ASN A 748 -42.45 55.66 -4.48
C ASN A 748 -43.83 55.93 -3.86
N PRO A 749 -44.55 57.00 -4.28
CA PRO A 749 -45.97 57.12 -4.03
C PRO A 749 -46.69 56.46 -5.21
N ASP A 750 -47.53 55.47 -4.93
CA ASP A 750 -48.88 55.45 -5.53
C ASP A 750 -49.78 54.42 -4.84
N VAL A 751 -50.88 54.97 -4.37
CA VAL A 751 -52.07 54.36 -3.78
C VAL A 751 -53.03 54.00 -4.91
N VAL A 752 -53.58 52.78 -4.96
CA VAL A 752 -55.03 52.54 -5.19
C VAL A 752 -55.46 51.19 -4.58
N ASP A 753 -56.08 51.29 -3.42
CA ASP A 753 -57.37 50.71 -2.98
C ASP A 753 -57.98 49.50 -3.74
N ASN A 754 -58.30 48.44 -2.98
CA ASN A 754 -59.63 47.81 -3.01
C ASN A 754 -59.77 46.74 -1.92
N GLN A 755 -60.42 47.10 -0.82
CA GLN A 755 -61.20 46.16 0.02
C GLN A 755 -62.69 46.44 -0.18
N ALA A 756 -63.41 45.51 -0.80
CA ALA A 756 -64.84 45.30 -0.58
C ALA A 756 -65.28 43.93 -1.13
N ARG A 757 -65.50 42.94 -0.25
CA ARG A 757 -66.77 42.22 -0.10
C ARG A 757 -66.63 41.01 0.85
N GLU A 758 -67.38 41.13 1.95
CA GLU A 758 -67.88 40.16 2.94
C GLU A 758 -66.89 39.47 3.89
#